data_AF-A0A0J1G371-F1
#
_entry.id   AF-A0A0J1G371-F1
#
_cell.length_a   1.000
_cell.length_b   1.000
_cell.length_c   1.000
_cell.angle_alpha   90.00
_cell.angle_beta   90.00
_cell.angle_gamma   90.00
#
_symmetry.space_group_name_H-M   'P 1'
#
loop_
_entity.id
_entity.type
_entity.pdbx_description
1 polymer ?
#
loop_
_entity_poly.entity_id
_entity_poly.type
_entity_poly.pdbx_seq_one_letter_code
_entity_poly.pdbx_strand_id
1 'polypeptide(L)'
;MERQQLPELDLNAYAPLSFWAWNEEMDDESICQRIQEFYDQGLKGFFMHSRAGLITPYLSDEWFHACRTAAEKAKQLQMEAWIYDEDGWPSGFAGGLVNGCGVIYQAKYLAATRNREEVVKSHFLASFRKTKEGYEPAEESESELFFCYMTEPDYVDLLSEKVTKKFIEVTHERYKKELGEYFGTVVPGFFTDEPQYSFQGLPYSEELEAYFQKRNGYSFLRNMYLFEENTDFTDQYRKDYWDTVQEMMQQNFAGQIYDWCEKNGVIFTGHFPGEDSFIHQMSSTAGVMPKYKYMQMPGIDHLGRRITPVLLTKQVTSAAKQYGRKKVLSETFGCAGWNISFEQMCHIWGWQAAAGINVPVLHIGPHSIKGIRKRDYPAFYSYQEPWWEEFYHVAKWMEGIGAYMGKGIWAEDLVVLTPLKTMYLYHGKQNAIEEEYAASYRKLLENLLDIQVGFDLGDEEVIHDCGSVEGDRFLIGNCAYRYVIVPKAEILEEYTWKLLQKFHENGGTVLFTSQVPGLQGEGSWIHECHVIQNSRNFWQKCFAALHYKRKIAVLEKNGFYLAHGLHVAVKRDVSDYVYVWNRYVDSCRELTVQVAGQCSAFTVNPETGEKTQLAVVRGEDETLVSLKLCGYQSVLMELQDGIGSCQEDQEISMNRLDGTWEPDRENTLTLDYASFSLDGQHYSEEMQVVQMHPLLYQHINRENAREIYIKYRFFDGRSNKSPLIAALEDDDCTGIWCNEASITSCRGGWYLDRKIHEYELGEYVTEGWNTITLRYYLPGNNIKDVEGLFETEVNRFYYPVEPEAIYIKGDFSVDILGRYWRQATHWTADPERFILSDYRKLNGSADVTPQGLWFYRGNLKFRTTIKKKAGMHQWICLNRVDAAAVKVSCNGKDKLLYMEPYETDLTEMLVDGENQVEVLLLGTNRNLLGPHHHMKGENNYVGPNTFKGIYGYEDKIVNPDITQETTWTQRYSFVPFGCGGVSESDRIQMNPATTPTQK
;
A
#
# COMPACT_ATOMS: atom_id res chain seq x y z
N MET A 1 -0.83 31.32 20.41
CA MET A 1 -1.70 30.37 21.13
C MET A 1 -0.92 29.89 22.34
N GLU A 2 -1.47 30.07 23.53
CA GLU A 2 -0.90 29.52 24.78
C GLU A 2 -0.87 27.98 24.68
N ARG A 3 0.21 27.36 25.16
CA ARG A 3 0.36 25.89 25.18
C ARG A 3 -0.68 25.31 26.15
N GLN A 4 -1.81 24.82 25.63
CA GLN A 4 -2.75 24.03 26.41
C GLN A 4 -2.30 22.57 26.41
N GLN A 5 -2.30 21.94 27.59
CA GLN A 5 -2.01 20.53 27.74
C GLN A 5 -3.12 19.72 27.07
N LEU A 6 -2.80 19.03 25.98
CA LEU A 6 -3.74 18.15 25.30
C LEU A 6 -4.02 16.91 26.18
N PRO A 7 -5.21 16.28 26.07
CA PRO A 7 -5.54 15.06 26.80
C PRO A 7 -4.50 13.96 26.56
N GLU A 8 -4.28 13.11 27.56
CA GLU A 8 -3.47 11.90 27.42
C GLU A 8 -4.02 11.05 26.27
N LEU A 9 -3.22 10.79 25.24
CA LEU A 9 -3.67 10.04 24.06
C LEU A 9 -3.87 8.57 24.44
N ASP A 10 -5.01 8.02 24.03
CA ASP A 10 -5.19 6.57 23.96
C ASP A 10 -4.29 6.03 22.84
N LEU A 11 -3.14 5.45 23.23
CA LEU A 11 -2.17 4.90 22.28
C LEU A 11 -2.79 3.80 21.40
N ASN A 12 -3.74 3.03 21.96
CA ASN A 12 -4.39 1.92 21.23
C ASN A 12 -5.21 2.41 20.03
N ALA A 13 -5.60 3.69 20.01
CA ALA A 13 -6.41 4.26 18.94
C ALA A 13 -5.69 4.37 17.59
N TYR A 14 -4.37 4.12 17.55
CA TYR A 14 -3.51 4.22 16.37
C TYR A 14 -2.84 2.90 15.99
N ALA A 15 -3.22 1.80 16.65
CA ALA A 15 -2.66 0.50 16.34
C ALA A 15 -3.06 0.06 14.92
N PRO A 16 -2.23 -0.76 14.24
CA PRO A 16 -2.57 -1.25 12.93
C PRO A 16 -3.87 -2.06 12.93
N LEU A 17 -4.64 -1.87 11.88
CA LEU A 17 -5.78 -2.68 11.49
C LEU A 17 -5.36 -3.62 10.35
N SER A 18 -6.15 -4.64 10.06
CA SER A 18 -5.90 -5.54 8.93
C SER A 18 -7.13 -5.67 8.05
N PHE A 19 -6.97 -5.65 6.73
CA PHE A 19 -7.99 -6.24 5.87
C PHE A 19 -7.96 -7.74 6.09
N TRP A 20 -9.04 -8.29 6.61
CA TRP A 20 -9.16 -9.73 6.79
C TRP A 20 -9.93 -10.31 5.62
N ALA A 21 -9.21 -10.96 4.70
CA ALA A 21 -9.85 -11.61 3.56
C ALA A 21 -10.71 -12.78 4.03
N TRP A 22 -12.03 -12.65 3.89
CA TRP A 22 -12.99 -13.73 4.01
C TRP A 22 -13.08 -14.39 2.65
N ASN A 23 -12.38 -15.52 2.51
CA ASN A 23 -12.16 -16.20 1.25
C ASN A 23 -12.24 -17.73 1.39
N GLU A 24 -13.07 -18.20 2.31
CA GLU A 24 -13.29 -19.61 2.60
C GLU A 24 -14.70 -19.77 3.22
N GLU A 25 -15.05 -20.95 3.69
CA GLU A 25 -16.13 -21.10 4.67
C GLU A 25 -15.74 -20.43 5.99
N MET A 26 -16.60 -19.53 6.47
CA MET A 26 -16.36 -18.73 7.68
C MET A 26 -17.09 -19.35 8.88
N ASP A 27 -16.46 -20.36 9.50
CA ASP A 27 -16.99 -21.02 10.69
C ASP A 27 -16.55 -20.35 12.01
N ASP A 28 -17.30 -20.60 13.10
CA ASP A 28 -17.10 -19.91 14.37
C ASP A 28 -15.72 -20.15 15.01
N GLU A 29 -15.16 -21.36 14.89
CA GLU A 29 -13.88 -21.72 15.51
C GLU A 29 -12.73 -21.03 14.78
N SER A 30 -12.71 -21.12 13.44
CA SER A 30 -11.69 -20.50 12.62
C SER A 30 -11.72 -18.97 12.74
N ILE A 31 -12.90 -18.35 12.75
CA ILE A 31 -13.10 -16.92 13.01
C ILE A 31 -12.47 -16.52 14.36
N CYS A 32 -12.84 -17.22 15.43
CA CYS A 32 -12.34 -16.89 16.76
C CYS A 32 -10.82 -17.05 16.88
N GLN A 33 -10.26 -18.07 16.21
CA GLN A 33 -8.82 -18.30 16.17
C GLN A 33 -8.10 -17.20 15.38
N ARG A 34 -8.59 -16.81 14.19
CA ARG A 34 -7.98 -15.74 13.37
C ARG A 34 -7.90 -14.43 14.16
N ILE A 35 -9.00 -14.04 14.82
CA ILE A 35 -9.06 -12.80 15.59
C ILE A 35 -8.09 -12.85 16.78
N GLN A 36 -7.95 -14.01 17.45
CA GLN A 36 -6.96 -14.17 18.51
C GLN A 36 -5.53 -14.00 18.00
N GLU A 37 -5.18 -14.57 16.84
CA GLU A 37 -3.84 -14.43 16.28
C GLU A 37 -3.52 -12.98 15.87
N PHE A 38 -4.49 -12.24 15.33
CA PHE A 38 -4.34 -10.80 15.08
C PHE A 38 -4.09 -10.02 16.37
N TYR A 39 -4.87 -10.32 17.42
CA TYR A 39 -4.69 -9.68 18.73
C TYR A 39 -3.30 -9.95 19.33
N ASP A 40 -2.84 -11.20 19.26
CA ASP A 40 -1.56 -11.62 19.81
C ASP A 40 -0.38 -10.91 19.11
N GLN A 41 -0.54 -10.54 17.83
CA GLN A 41 0.45 -9.77 17.06
C GLN A 41 0.25 -8.26 17.10
N GLY A 42 -0.55 -7.74 18.04
CA GLY A 42 -0.66 -6.31 18.30
C GLY A 42 -1.62 -5.55 17.39
N LEU A 43 -2.38 -6.24 16.53
CA LEU A 43 -3.47 -5.63 15.78
C LEU A 43 -4.65 -5.32 16.72
N LYS A 44 -5.34 -4.20 16.48
CA LYS A 44 -6.50 -3.79 17.30
C LYS A 44 -7.82 -3.77 16.55
N GLY A 45 -7.82 -4.16 15.28
CA GLY A 45 -9.05 -4.38 14.56
C GLY A 45 -8.82 -4.94 13.17
N PHE A 46 -9.94 -5.23 12.51
CA PHE A 46 -9.95 -5.82 11.19
C PHE A 46 -11.17 -5.38 10.40
N PHE A 47 -11.04 -5.35 9.08
CA PHE A 47 -12.15 -5.18 8.14
C PHE A 47 -12.56 -6.55 7.61
N MET A 48 -13.85 -6.91 7.78
CA MET A 48 -14.40 -8.17 7.27
C MET A 48 -14.59 -8.07 5.76
N HIS A 49 -13.55 -8.41 4.99
CA HIS A 49 -13.46 -8.13 3.57
C HIS A 49 -13.73 -9.38 2.73
N SER A 50 -14.84 -9.41 1.99
CA SER A 50 -15.10 -10.48 1.03
C SER A 50 -14.05 -10.49 -0.09
N ARG A 51 -13.48 -11.66 -0.39
CA ARG A 51 -12.45 -11.82 -1.42
C ARG A 51 -12.67 -13.05 -2.29
N ALA A 52 -12.00 -13.07 -3.45
CA ALA A 52 -12.01 -14.21 -4.37
C ALA A 52 -11.81 -15.52 -3.60
N GLY A 53 -12.76 -16.43 -3.77
CA GLY A 53 -12.76 -17.70 -3.08
C GLY A 53 -13.70 -17.85 -1.89
N LEU A 54 -14.47 -16.80 -1.56
CA LEU A 54 -15.50 -16.85 -0.53
C LEU A 54 -16.52 -17.98 -0.77
N ILE A 55 -16.68 -18.88 0.19
CA ILE A 55 -17.70 -19.95 0.16
C ILE A 55 -18.98 -19.50 0.87
N THR A 56 -18.85 -18.80 2.00
CA THR A 56 -20.00 -18.25 2.75
C THR A 56 -20.70 -17.15 1.94
N PRO A 57 -21.97 -17.32 1.48
CA PRO A 57 -22.56 -16.38 0.54
C PRO A 57 -22.73 -14.96 1.11
N TYR A 58 -22.25 -13.95 0.38
CA TYR A 58 -22.30 -12.55 0.81
C TYR A 58 -23.72 -12.07 1.15
N LEU A 59 -23.87 -11.35 2.27
CA LEU A 59 -25.15 -10.86 2.83
C LEU A 59 -26.23 -11.93 3.09
N SER A 60 -25.87 -13.22 3.13
CA SER A 60 -26.78 -14.27 3.60
C SER A 60 -26.93 -14.29 5.11
N ASP A 61 -27.85 -15.11 5.63
CA ASP A 61 -28.00 -15.27 7.08
C ASP A 61 -26.75 -15.92 7.71
N GLU A 62 -26.04 -16.79 6.97
CA GLU A 62 -24.74 -17.37 7.35
C GLU A 62 -23.63 -16.30 7.41
N TRP A 63 -23.58 -15.37 6.44
CA TRP A 63 -22.65 -14.24 6.49
C TRP A 63 -22.84 -13.39 7.74
N PHE A 64 -24.10 -13.06 8.08
CA PHE A 64 -24.39 -12.27 9.28
C PHE A 64 -24.18 -13.05 10.58
N HIS A 65 -24.31 -14.38 10.56
CA HIS A 65 -23.88 -15.22 11.68
C HIS A 65 -22.38 -15.09 11.92
N ALA A 66 -21.56 -15.27 10.89
CA ALA A 66 -20.12 -15.08 10.97
C ALA A 66 -19.74 -13.67 11.45
N CYS A 67 -20.44 -12.63 10.95
CA CYS A 67 -20.20 -11.24 11.39
C CYS A 67 -20.50 -11.04 12.88
N ARG A 68 -21.58 -11.64 13.40
CA ARG A 68 -21.89 -11.60 14.84
C ARG A 68 -20.83 -12.31 15.66
N THR A 69 -20.40 -13.50 15.24
CA THR A 69 -19.31 -14.22 15.91
C THR A 69 -18.03 -13.39 15.95
N ALA A 70 -17.67 -12.74 14.85
CA ALA A 70 -16.51 -11.86 14.78
C ALA A 70 -16.66 -10.65 15.71
N ALA A 71 -17.81 -9.99 15.73
CA ALA A 71 -18.09 -8.86 16.62
C ALA A 71 -18.06 -9.27 18.10
N GLU A 72 -18.65 -10.42 18.45
CA GLU A 72 -18.63 -10.94 19.83
C GLU A 72 -17.21 -11.24 20.31
N LYS A 73 -16.38 -11.87 19.46
CA LYS A 73 -14.99 -12.15 19.78
C LYS A 73 -14.16 -10.85 19.86
N ALA A 74 -14.36 -9.90 18.95
CA ALA A 74 -13.71 -8.59 18.99
C ALA A 74 -14.05 -7.84 20.27
N LYS A 75 -15.31 -7.87 20.71
CA LYS A 75 -15.76 -7.30 21.99
C LYS A 75 -15.02 -7.88 23.19
N GLN A 76 -14.80 -9.21 23.22
CA GLN A 76 -14.07 -9.88 24.29
C GLN A 76 -12.61 -9.42 24.38
N LEU A 77 -11.99 -9.13 23.23
CA LEU A 77 -10.59 -8.72 23.12
C LEU A 77 -10.39 -7.19 23.07
N GLN A 78 -11.47 -6.41 23.12
CA GLN A 78 -11.46 -4.96 22.94
C GLN A 78 -10.83 -4.55 21.59
N MET A 79 -11.19 -5.27 20.54
CA MET A 79 -10.83 -4.98 19.16
C MET A 79 -12.00 -4.36 18.39
N GLU A 80 -11.67 -3.73 17.27
CA GLU A 80 -12.62 -3.16 16.32
C GLU A 80 -12.92 -4.15 15.18
N ALA A 81 -14.20 -4.45 14.95
CA ALA A 81 -14.69 -5.25 13.83
C ALA A 81 -15.36 -4.34 12.80
N TRP A 82 -14.59 -3.86 11.83
CA TRP A 82 -15.05 -2.95 10.79
C TRP A 82 -15.79 -3.69 9.68
N ILE A 83 -16.79 -3.04 9.11
CA ILE A 83 -17.53 -3.55 7.96
C ILE A 83 -16.83 -3.06 6.69
N TYR A 84 -16.51 -3.99 5.80
CA TYR A 84 -16.20 -3.68 4.41
C TYR A 84 -17.51 -3.77 3.62
N ASP A 85 -17.89 -2.71 2.91
CA ASP A 85 -19.27 -2.53 2.43
C ASP A 85 -19.62 -3.25 1.11
N GLU A 86 -18.70 -4.06 0.58
CA GLU A 86 -18.79 -4.66 -0.74
C GLU A 86 -18.33 -6.14 -0.79
N ASP A 87 -18.75 -6.84 -1.85
CA ASP A 87 -18.23 -8.16 -2.24
C ASP A 87 -17.14 -8.00 -3.32
N GLY A 88 -15.86 -8.03 -2.92
CA GLY A 88 -14.76 -7.55 -3.77
C GLY A 88 -14.71 -6.02 -3.79
N TRP A 89 -14.26 -5.43 -4.89
CA TRP A 89 -14.21 -3.98 -5.12
C TRP A 89 -14.36 -3.71 -6.63
N PRO A 90 -14.74 -2.50 -7.07
CA PRO A 90 -15.05 -1.28 -6.31
C PRO A 90 -16.44 -1.25 -5.64
N SER A 91 -16.61 -0.43 -4.60
CA SER A 91 -17.85 -0.27 -3.83
C SER A 91 -19.01 0.34 -4.64
N GLY A 92 -20.22 -0.06 -4.26
CA GLY A 92 -21.49 0.55 -4.67
C GLY A 92 -22.48 -0.40 -5.34
N PHE A 93 -22.06 -1.62 -5.69
CA PHE A 93 -22.86 -2.58 -6.44
C PHE A 93 -23.43 -3.73 -5.58
N ALA A 94 -22.93 -3.89 -4.34
CA ALA A 94 -23.36 -4.88 -3.36
C ALA A 94 -23.38 -6.32 -3.91
N GLY A 95 -22.27 -6.77 -4.50
CA GLY A 95 -22.13 -8.12 -5.06
C GLY A 95 -23.08 -8.44 -6.22
N GLY A 96 -23.64 -7.42 -6.88
CA GLY A 96 -24.58 -7.55 -7.99
C GLY A 96 -26.02 -7.14 -7.66
N LEU A 97 -26.32 -6.88 -6.39
CA LEU A 97 -27.69 -6.62 -5.93
C LEU A 97 -28.23 -5.25 -6.39
N VAL A 98 -27.35 -4.27 -6.63
CA VAL A 98 -27.76 -2.92 -7.06
C VAL A 98 -27.89 -2.84 -8.58
N ASN A 99 -26.85 -3.15 -9.34
CA ASN A 99 -26.89 -3.16 -10.82
C ASN A 99 -27.90 -4.20 -11.35
N GLY A 100 -28.14 -5.30 -10.61
CA GLY A 100 -29.20 -6.27 -10.91
C GLY A 100 -30.63 -5.73 -10.84
N CYS A 101 -30.86 -4.54 -10.26
CA CYS A 101 -32.18 -3.92 -10.20
C CYS A 101 -32.63 -3.31 -11.55
N GLY A 102 -31.77 -3.27 -12.56
CA GLY A 102 -32.08 -2.88 -13.93
C GLY A 102 -31.23 -1.73 -14.47
N VAL A 103 -31.38 -1.45 -15.77
CA VAL A 103 -30.54 -0.52 -16.55
C VAL A 103 -30.40 0.87 -15.92
N ILE A 104 -31.41 1.36 -15.19
CA ILE A 104 -31.33 2.66 -14.52
C ILE A 104 -30.23 2.72 -13.45
N TYR A 105 -29.88 1.59 -12.83
CA TYR A 105 -28.86 1.49 -11.78
C TYR A 105 -27.46 1.25 -12.33
N GLN A 106 -27.35 0.76 -13.57
CA GLN A 106 -26.09 0.42 -14.20
C GLN A 106 -25.29 1.68 -14.56
N ALA A 107 -23.97 1.57 -14.50
CA ALA A 107 -23.05 2.63 -14.89
C ALA A 107 -23.30 3.06 -16.35
N LYS A 108 -23.15 4.36 -16.63
CA LYS A 108 -23.37 4.92 -17.97
C LYS A 108 -22.22 5.83 -18.38
N TYR A 109 -21.92 5.84 -19.67
CA TYR A 109 -20.91 6.73 -20.25
C TYR A 109 -21.36 7.25 -21.62
N LEU A 110 -20.92 8.46 -21.96
CA LEU A 110 -21.24 9.13 -23.22
C LEU A 110 -20.37 8.59 -24.35
N ALA A 111 -20.98 8.48 -25.53
CA ALA A 111 -20.29 8.27 -26.79
C ALA A 111 -20.75 9.30 -27.82
N ALA A 112 -19.78 9.86 -28.55
CA ALA A 112 -20.02 10.72 -29.70
C ALA A 112 -19.83 9.90 -30.98
N THR A 113 -20.79 9.96 -31.91
CA THR A 113 -20.70 9.25 -33.19
C THR A 113 -21.19 10.13 -34.35
N ARG A 114 -20.63 9.87 -35.53
CA ARG A 114 -21.13 10.41 -36.82
C ARG A 114 -21.91 9.35 -37.61
N ASN A 115 -22.06 8.14 -37.05
CA ASN A 115 -22.72 7.02 -37.68
C ASN A 115 -24.12 6.81 -37.09
N ARG A 116 -25.16 7.05 -37.89
CA ARG A 116 -26.56 6.92 -37.44
C ARG A 116 -26.91 5.49 -37.03
N GLU A 117 -26.28 4.47 -37.60
CA GLU A 117 -26.56 3.07 -37.21
C GLU A 117 -26.10 2.74 -35.79
N GLU A 118 -25.04 3.41 -35.30
CA GLU A 118 -24.57 3.28 -33.92
C GLU A 118 -25.54 3.93 -32.93
N VAL A 119 -26.18 5.03 -33.34
CA VAL A 119 -27.25 5.67 -32.55
C VAL A 119 -28.43 4.73 -32.34
N VAL A 120 -28.84 3.98 -33.38
CA VAL A 120 -29.95 3.01 -33.28
C VAL A 120 -29.65 1.87 -32.29
N LYS A 121 -28.36 1.58 -32.06
CA LYS A 121 -27.90 0.52 -31.14
C LYS A 121 -27.65 1.02 -29.72
N SER A 122 -27.82 2.31 -29.47
CA SER A 122 -27.50 2.98 -28.20
C SER A 122 -28.64 3.88 -27.76
N HIS A 123 -28.49 4.57 -26.63
CA HIS A 123 -29.52 5.46 -26.10
C HIS A 123 -29.27 6.90 -26.56
N PHE A 124 -30.00 7.35 -27.57
CA PHE A 124 -29.89 8.70 -28.14
C PHE A 124 -30.13 9.82 -27.11
N LEU A 125 -29.26 10.84 -27.12
CA LEU A 125 -29.33 12.00 -26.23
C LEU A 125 -29.53 13.31 -26.99
N ALA A 126 -28.66 13.59 -27.97
CA ALA A 126 -28.65 14.87 -28.69
C ALA A 126 -28.05 14.73 -30.09
N SER A 127 -28.46 15.61 -31.02
CA SER A 127 -27.96 15.67 -32.37
C SER A 127 -27.65 17.09 -32.83
N PHE A 128 -26.59 17.23 -33.63
CA PHE A 128 -26.05 18.50 -34.06
C PHE A 128 -25.72 18.49 -35.55
N ARG A 129 -25.98 19.61 -36.21
CA ARG A 129 -25.58 19.87 -37.61
C ARG A 129 -24.44 20.87 -37.64
N LYS A 130 -23.51 20.72 -38.60
CA LYS A 130 -22.44 21.70 -38.79
C LYS A 130 -22.93 22.88 -39.62
N THR A 131 -22.66 24.08 -39.12
CA THR A 131 -22.89 25.35 -39.82
C THR A 131 -21.56 26.02 -40.14
N LYS A 132 -21.61 27.26 -40.65
CA LYS A 132 -20.40 28.08 -40.85
C LYS A 132 -19.81 28.59 -39.53
N GLU A 133 -20.62 28.70 -38.48
CA GLU A 133 -20.25 29.27 -37.17
C GLU A 133 -19.91 28.19 -36.14
N GLY A 134 -20.01 26.91 -36.52
CA GLY A 134 -19.83 25.76 -35.62
C GLY A 134 -21.02 24.81 -35.69
N TYR A 135 -21.12 23.91 -34.73
CA TYR A 135 -22.27 23.03 -34.55
C TYR A 135 -23.42 23.75 -33.84
N GLU A 136 -24.65 23.39 -34.21
CA GLU A 136 -25.85 23.81 -33.50
C GLU A 136 -26.83 22.64 -33.34
N PRO A 137 -27.71 22.66 -32.32
CA PRO A 137 -28.75 21.65 -32.16
C PRO A 137 -29.64 21.55 -33.40
N ALA A 138 -29.87 20.32 -33.86
CA ALA A 138 -30.73 20.07 -35.01
C ALA A 138 -31.45 18.73 -34.88
N GLU A 139 -32.52 18.55 -35.67
CA GLU A 139 -33.21 17.27 -35.79
C GLU A 139 -32.28 16.18 -36.32
N GLU A 140 -32.51 14.91 -35.94
CA GLU A 140 -31.65 13.79 -36.33
C GLU A 140 -31.46 13.66 -37.85
N SER A 141 -32.49 13.98 -38.63
CA SER A 141 -32.46 13.88 -40.10
C SER A 141 -31.52 14.87 -40.77
N GLU A 142 -31.17 15.95 -40.07
CA GLU A 142 -30.31 17.04 -40.57
C GLU A 142 -28.93 17.07 -39.89
N SER A 143 -28.70 16.13 -38.97
CA SER A 143 -27.52 16.11 -38.12
C SER A 143 -26.43 15.18 -38.66
N GLU A 144 -25.19 15.49 -38.31
CA GLU A 144 -24.02 14.67 -38.64
C GLU A 144 -23.20 14.27 -37.41
N LEU A 145 -23.50 14.86 -36.25
CA LEU A 145 -22.91 14.55 -34.97
C LEU A 145 -24.03 14.16 -34.00
N PHE A 146 -23.89 13.00 -33.38
CA PHE A 146 -24.87 12.44 -32.46
C PHE A 146 -24.15 12.08 -31.16
N PHE A 147 -24.85 12.30 -30.05
CA PHE A 147 -24.45 11.82 -28.75
C PHE A 147 -25.46 10.82 -28.25
N CYS A 148 -24.95 9.73 -27.69
CA CYS A 148 -25.70 8.70 -27.01
C CYS A 148 -25.00 8.34 -25.71
N TYR A 149 -25.68 7.58 -24.85
CA TYR A 149 -25.00 6.87 -23.76
C TYR A 149 -25.02 5.36 -23.99
N MET A 150 -23.98 4.74 -23.46
CA MET A 150 -23.81 3.30 -23.33
C MET A 150 -23.92 2.90 -21.87
N THR A 151 -24.15 1.61 -21.62
CA THR A 151 -24.30 1.05 -20.27
C THR A 151 -23.17 0.06 -19.99
N GLU A 152 -22.59 0.14 -18.80
CA GLU A 152 -21.69 -0.88 -18.25
C GLU A 152 -22.49 -1.72 -17.23
N PRO A 153 -22.99 -2.90 -17.62
CA PRO A 153 -23.91 -3.69 -16.78
C PRO A 153 -23.25 -4.31 -15.55
N ASP A 154 -21.93 -4.48 -15.55
CA ASP A 154 -21.19 -5.11 -14.46
C ASP A 154 -20.88 -4.12 -13.32
N TYR A 155 -21.30 -2.86 -13.43
CA TYR A 155 -21.13 -1.84 -12.38
C TYR A 155 -22.31 -0.85 -12.29
N VAL A 156 -22.19 0.18 -11.44
CA VAL A 156 -23.30 1.07 -11.03
C VAL A 156 -23.05 2.55 -11.32
N ASP A 157 -24.14 3.30 -11.55
CA ASP A 157 -24.11 4.76 -11.78
C ASP A 157 -24.07 5.52 -10.45
N LEU A 158 -22.85 5.70 -9.91
CA LEU A 158 -22.63 6.42 -8.64
C LEU A 158 -22.93 7.93 -8.71
N LEU A 159 -23.18 8.47 -9.90
CA LEU A 159 -23.63 9.85 -10.06
C LEU A 159 -25.13 10.02 -9.78
N SER A 160 -25.92 8.94 -9.72
CA SER A 160 -27.36 9.01 -9.41
C SER A 160 -27.64 8.91 -7.92
N GLU A 161 -28.48 9.81 -7.41
CA GLU A 161 -28.94 9.77 -6.01
C GLU A 161 -29.62 8.43 -5.66
N LYS A 162 -30.40 7.88 -6.61
CA LYS A 162 -31.18 6.67 -6.42
C LYS A 162 -30.32 5.42 -6.25
N VAL A 163 -29.17 5.38 -6.90
CA VAL A 163 -28.26 4.22 -6.90
C VAL A 163 -27.63 4.06 -5.53
N THR A 164 -27.00 5.11 -5.00
CA THR A 164 -26.41 5.07 -3.65
C THR A 164 -27.47 4.81 -2.58
N LYS A 165 -28.68 5.39 -2.72
CA LYS A 165 -29.78 5.08 -1.81
C LYS A 165 -30.13 3.59 -1.81
N LYS A 166 -30.13 2.96 -2.98
CA LYS A 166 -30.37 1.51 -3.08
C LYS A 166 -29.20 0.72 -2.48
N PHE A 167 -27.96 1.15 -2.68
CA PHE A 167 -26.79 0.56 -2.04
C PHE A 167 -26.91 0.57 -0.51
N ILE A 168 -27.22 1.72 0.09
CA ILE A 168 -27.45 1.85 1.55
C ILE A 168 -28.61 0.95 2.03
N GLU A 169 -29.69 0.84 1.25
CA GLU A 169 -30.84 -0.02 1.58
C GLU A 169 -30.45 -1.50 1.65
N VAL A 170 -29.61 -1.99 0.72
CA VAL A 170 -29.25 -3.42 0.64
C VAL A 170 -28.09 -3.79 1.55
N THR A 171 -27.14 -2.87 1.80
CA THR A 171 -25.96 -3.13 2.64
C THR A 171 -26.13 -2.55 4.05
N HIS A 172 -26.07 -1.22 4.18
CA HIS A 172 -25.97 -0.51 5.46
C HIS A 172 -27.17 -0.75 6.39
N GLU A 173 -28.40 -0.69 5.87
CA GLU A 173 -29.61 -0.99 6.65
C GLU A 173 -29.67 -2.46 7.10
N ARG A 174 -29.15 -3.38 6.28
CA ARG A 174 -29.07 -4.80 6.66
C ARG A 174 -28.03 -5.01 7.76
N TYR A 175 -26.82 -4.44 7.64
CA TYR A 175 -25.82 -4.48 8.71
C TYR A 175 -26.33 -3.85 10.00
N LYS A 176 -27.03 -2.72 9.92
CA LYS A 176 -27.65 -2.09 11.09
C LYS A 176 -28.68 -3.00 11.76
N LYS A 177 -29.49 -3.71 10.99
CA LYS A 177 -30.45 -4.67 11.54
C LYS A 177 -29.76 -5.80 12.32
N GLU A 178 -28.64 -6.31 11.80
CA GLU A 178 -27.98 -7.52 12.32
C GLU A 178 -26.90 -7.23 13.38
N LEU A 179 -26.23 -6.07 13.30
CA LEU A 179 -25.10 -5.68 14.16
C LEU A 179 -25.31 -4.33 14.86
N GLY A 180 -26.47 -3.69 14.74
CA GLY A 180 -26.71 -2.33 15.24
C GLY A 180 -26.49 -2.14 16.75
N GLU A 181 -26.55 -3.20 17.55
CA GLU A 181 -26.21 -3.12 18.97
C GLU A 181 -24.71 -2.91 19.24
N TYR A 182 -23.86 -3.19 18.26
CA TYR A 182 -22.40 -3.02 18.31
C TYR A 182 -21.92 -1.69 17.70
N PHE A 183 -22.81 -0.94 17.04
CA PHE A 183 -22.46 0.29 16.32
C PHE A 183 -21.91 1.37 17.27
N GLY A 184 -20.83 2.02 16.82
CA GLY A 184 -20.13 3.05 17.59
C GLY A 184 -19.35 2.53 18.80
N THR A 185 -19.30 1.21 18.98
CA THR A 185 -18.52 0.54 20.04
C THR A 185 -17.55 -0.46 19.42
N VAL A 186 -18.00 -1.69 19.20
CA VAL A 186 -17.17 -2.78 18.64
C VAL A 186 -17.12 -2.70 17.11
N VAL A 187 -18.20 -2.23 16.49
CA VAL A 187 -18.27 -1.95 15.05
C VAL A 187 -18.18 -0.44 14.87
N PRO A 188 -17.00 0.12 14.56
CA PRO A 188 -16.84 1.57 14.57
C PRO A 188 -17.44 2.20 13.31
N GLY A 189 -17.45 1.48 12.18
CA GLY A 189 -17.76 2.07 10.89
C GLY A 189 -17.71 1.14 9.70
N PHE A 190 -17.84 1.77 8.53
CA PHE A 190 -17.87 1.16 7.21
C PHE A 190 -16.70 1.68 6.38
N PHE A 191 -16.02 0.76 5.71
CA PHE A 191 -14.99 1.03 4.71
C PHE A 191 -15.58 0.89 3.32
N THR A 192 -15.35 1.92 2.50
CA THR A 192 -15.71 1.95 1.07
C THR A 192 -14.43 1.98 0.25
N ASP A 193 -14.37 1.13 -0.78
CA ASP A 193 -13.18 0.90 -1.57
C ASP A 193 -13.37 1.33 -3.04
N GLU A 194 -12.44 2.14 -3.52
CA GLU A 194 -12.35 2.64 -4.90
C GLU A 194 -13.67 2.98 -5.65
N PRO A 195 -14.62 3.73 -5.07
CA PRO A 195 -15.86 4.06 -5.77
C PRO A 195 -15.56 4.97 -6.98
N GLN A 196 -16.04 4.56 -8.17
CA GLN A 196 -15.66 5.19 -9.43
C GLN A 196 -16.78 5.25 -10.48
N TYR A 197 -16.53 5.94 -11.59
CA TYR A 197 -17.34 5.82 -12.80
C TYR A 197 -16.65 4.94 -13.86
N SER A 198 -17.38 4.61 -14.93
CA SER A 198 -16.84 3.78 -16.02
C SER A 198 -15.69 4.46 -16.76
N PHE A 199 -14.61 3.71 -17.02
CA PHE A 199 -13.44 4.16 -17.77
C PHE A 199 -13.61 4.19 -19.29
N GLN A 200 -14.75 3.73 -19.83
CA GLN A 200 -14.96 3.56 -21.27
C GLN A 200 -15.30 4.87 -22.02
N GLY A 201 -15.70 5.92 -21.30
CA GLY A 201 -16.05 7.22 -21.89
C GLY A 201 -16.28 8.30 -20.84
N LEU A 202 -16.85 9.43 -21.25
CA LEU A 202 -17.20 10.50 -20.32
C LEU A 202 -18.36 10.05 -19.42
N PRO A 203 -18.28 10.21 -18.08
CA PRO A 203 -19.29 9.68 -17.17
C PRO A 203 -20.66 10.32 -17.38
N TYR A 204 -21.73 9.54 -17.28
CA TYR A 204 -23.09 10.02 -17.51
C TYR A 204 -24.07 9.53 -16.46
N SER A 205 -25.08 10.35 -16.19
CA SER A 205 -26.29 9.94 -15.49
C SER A 205 -27.50 10.65 -16.09
N GLU A 206 -28.68 10.04 -15.99
CA GLU A 206 -29.94 10.67 -16.43
C GLU A 206 -30.27 11.96 -15.65
N GLU A 207 -29.67 12.13 -14.47
CA GLU A 207 -29.83 13.31 -13.62
C GLU A 207 -28.91 14.49 -14.04
N LEU A 208 -27.92 14.24 -14.91
CA LEU A 208 -26.86 15.20 -15.24
C LEU A 208 -27.38 16.52 -15.83
N GLU A 209 -28.36 16.48 -16.75
CA GLU A 209 -28.93 17.70 -17.37
C GLU A 209 -29.52 18.63 -16.30
N ALA A 210 -30.26 18.07 -15.34
CA ALA A 210 -30.91 18.85 -14.29
C ALA A 210 -29.88 19.49 -13.34
N TYR A 211 -28.84 18.73 -12.95
CA TYR A 211 -27.74 19.23 -12.13
C TYR A 211 -26.96 20.33 -12.85
N PHE A 212 -26.57 20.07 -14.10
CA PHE A 212 -25.81 21.00 -14.90
C PHE A 212 -26.57 22.30 -15.14
N GLN A 213 -27.85 22.22 -15.52
CA GLN A 213 -28.66 23.41 -15.76
C GLN A 213 -28.86 24.23 -14.48
N LYS A 214 -29.05 23.57 -13.32
CA LYS A 214 -29.17 24.23 -12.03
C LYS A 214 -27.89 24.96 -11.63
N ARG A 215 -26.73 24.34 -11.86
CA ARG A 215 -25.41 24.89 -11.49
C ARG A 215 -24.97 26.02 -12.43
N ASN A 216 -25.07 25.80 -13.74
CA ASN A 216 -24.41 26.63 -14.75
C ASN A 216 -25.39 27.54 -15.52
N GLY A 217 -26.70 27.33 -15.39
CA GLY A 217 -27.73 28.22 -15.96
C GLY A 217 -28.05 27.99 -17.44
N TYR A 218 -27.49 26.95 -18.07
CA TYR A 218 -27.77 26.57 -19.46
C TYR A 218 -27.80 25.04 -19.63
N SER A 219 -28.35 24.56 -20.74
CA SER A 219 -28.57 23.11 -20.97
C SER A 219 -27.27 22.37 -21.31
N PHE A 220 -27.02 21.22 -20.70
CA PHE A 220 -25.92 20.32 -21.04
C PHE A 220 -26.19 19.66 -22.40
N LEU A 221 -27.34 19.01 -22.55
CA LEU A 221 -27.71 18.26 -23.76
C LEU A 221 -27.68 19.12 -25.02
N ARG A 222 -28.10 20.39 -24.94
CA ARG A 222 -28.08 21.31 -26.11
C ARG A 222 -26.69 21.80 -26.49
N ASN A 223 -25.67 21.56 -25.68
CA ASN A 223 -24.33 22.11 -25.86
C ASN A 223 -23.25 21.02 -25.91
N MET A 224 -23.62 19.73 -25.99
CA MET A 224 -22.66 18.61 -26.04
C MET A 224 -21.68 18.67 -27.21
N TYR A 225 -22.05 19.34 -28.31
CA TYR A 225 -21.15 19.57 -29.43
C TYR A 225 -19.84 20.28 -29.05
N LEU A 226 -19.83 21.03 -27.94
CA LEU A 226 -18.63 21.71 -27.44
C LEU A 226 -17.54 20.75 -26.99
N PHE A 227 -17.85 19.47 -26.73
CA PHE A 227 -16.81 18.45 -26.57
C PHE A 227 -15.99 18.22 -27.86
N GLU A 228 -16.57 18.50 -29.03
CA GLU A 228 -15.97 18.27 -30.35
C GLU A 228 -15.48 19.55 -31.04
N GLU A 229 -15.66 20.71 -30.41
CA GLU A 229 -15.19 22.00 -30.90
C GLU A 229 -14.03 22.54 -30.06
N ASN A 230 -13.38 23.60 -30.55
CA ASN A 230 -12.38 24.38 -29.83
C ASN A 230 -12.73 25.86 -29.99
N THR A 231 -13.55 26.38 -29.08
CA THR A 231 -13.96 27.78 -28.98
C THR A 231 -13.69 28.30 -27.57
N ASP A 232 -13.70 29.61 -27.34
CA ASP A 232 -13.56 30.16 -25.97
C ASP A 232 -14.65 29.64 -25.01
N PHE A 233 -15.84 29.35 -25.54
CA PHE A 233 -16.95 28.78 -24.77
C PHE A 233 -16.76 27.28 -24.47
N THR A 234 -15.90 26.59 -25.21
CA THR A 234 -15.60 25.17 -25.02
C THR A 234 -14.92 24.92 -23.68
N ASP A 235 -13.93 25.73 -23.31
CA ASP A 235 -13.17 25.53 -22.07
C ASP A 235 -14.07 25.70 -20.85
N GLN A 236 -14.92 26.73 -20.87
CA GLN A 236 -15.96 26.93 -19.85
C GLN A 236 -16.91 25.73 -19.78
N TYR A 237 -17.40 25.24 -20.93
CA TYR A 237 -18.31 24.09 -20.96
C TYR A 237 -17.70 22.81 -20.38
N ARG A 238 -16.43 22.52 -20.70
CA ARG A 238 -15.72 21.35 -20.18
C ARG A 238 -15.50 21.44 -18.67
N LYS A 239 -15.09 22.62 -18.19
CA LYS A 239 -14.97 22.91 -16.77
C LYS A 239 -16.30 22.71 -16.04
N ASP A 240 -17.37 23.34 -16.54
CA ASP A 240 -18.71 23.28 -15.94
C ASP A 240 -19.26 21.84 -15.92
N TYR A 241 -18.93 21.04 -16.92
CA TYR A 241 -19.26 19.62 -16.96
C TYR A 241 -18.54 18.85 -15.84
N TRP A 242 -17.21 18.99 -15.74
CA TRP A 242 -16.43 18.27 -14.73
C TRP A 242 -16.74 18.72 -13.31
N ASP A 243 -16.99 20.02 -13.11
CA ASP A 243 -17.52 20.55 -11.85
C ASP A 243 -18.83 19.87 -11.46
N THR A 244 -19.74 19.71 -12.42
CA THR A 244 -21.04 19.06 -12.18
C THR A 244 -20.86 17.58 -11.86
N VAL A 245 -20.03 16.85 -12.61
CA VAL A 245 -19.72 15.43 -12.36
C VAL A 245 -19.10 15.25 -10.97
N GLN A 246 -18.15 16.11 -10.61
CA GLN A 246 -17.49 16.09 -9.32
C GLN A 246 -18.50 16.30 -8.18
N GLU A 247 -19.38 17.30 -8.31
CA GLU A 247 -20.40 17.64 -7.31
C GLU A 247 -21.41 16.48 -7.17
N MET A 248 -21.85 15.89 -8.28
CA MET A 248 -22.74 14.72 -8.26
C MET A 248 -22.11 13.55 -7.53
N MET A 249 -20.86 13.18 -7.85
CA MET A 249 -20.15 12.11 -7.15
C MET A 249 -19.98 12.43 -5.66
N GLN A 250 -19.66 13.69 -5.34
CA GLN A 250 -19.48 14.15 -3.98
C GLN A 250 -20.78 14.06 -3.15
N GLN A 251 -21.91 14.55 -3.68
CA GLN A 251 -23.17 14.63 -2.95
C GLN A 251 -23.94 13.31 -2.99
N ASN A 252 -24.07 12.72 -4.17
CA ASN A 252 -24.92 11.55 -4.38
C ASN A 252 -24.27 10.26 -3.87
N PHE A 253 -22.94 10.18 -3.83
CA PHE A 253 -22.27 9.02 -3.24
C PHE A 253 -21.77 9.30 -1.83
N ALA A 254 -20.70 10.10 -1.69
CA ALA A 254 -20.03 10.29 -0.40
C ALA A 254 -20.93 10.98 0.64
N GLY A 255 -21.69 12.00 0.23
CA GLY A 255 -22.63 12.72 1.11
C GLY A 255 -23.73 11.84 1.70
N GLN A 256 -24.36 11.00 0.87
CA GLN A 256 -25.43 10.11 1.34
C GLN A 256 -24.94 9.07 2.37
N ILE A 257 -23.77 8.47 2.13
CA ILE A 257 -23.17 7.51 3.08
C ILE A 257 -22.76 8.22 4.37
N TYR A 258 -22.15 9.40 4.26
CA TYR A 258 -21.80 10.24 5.41
C TYR A 258 -23.01 10.54 6.29
N ASP A 259 -24.10 11.05 5.70
CA ASP A 259 -25.32 11.42 6.44
C ASP A 259 -25.94 10.19 7.13
N TRP A 260 -25.91 9.03 6.47
CA TRP A 260 -26.37 7.79 7.07
C TRP A 260 -25.47 7.38 8.25
N CYS A 261 -24.15 7.42 8.09
CA CYS A 261 -23.19 7.07 9.13
C CYS A 261 -23.29 7.99 10.36
N GLU A 262 -23.36 9.32 10.16
CA GLU A 262 -23.58 10.31 11.22
C GLU A 262 -24.86 10.01 12.01
N LYS A 263 -25.96 9.76 11.29
CA LYS A 263 -27.28 9.48 11.91
C LYS A 263 -27.27 8.20 12.75
N ASN A 264 -26.40 7.25 12.45
CA ASN A 264 -26.32 5.95 13.11
C ASN A 264 -25.15 5.83 14.08
N GLY A 265 -24.35 6.89 14.28
CA GLY A 265 -23.25 6.91 15.23
C GLY A 265 -22.06 6.02 14.83
N VAL A 266 -21.83 5.86 13.53
CA VAL A 266 -20.73 5.07 12.95
C VAL A 266 -19.88 5.93 12.02
N ILE A 267 -18.64 5.49 11.78
CA ILE A 267 -17.65 6.18 10.95
C ILE A 267 -17.80 5.75 9.50
N PHE A 268 -17.83 6.71 8.57
CA PHE A 268 -17.58 6.46 7.15
C PHE A 268 -16.08 6.68 6.88
N THR A 269 -15.44 5.65 6.33
CA THR A 269 -14.02 5.60 6.02
C THR A 269 -13.77 4.88 4.69
N GLY A 270 -12.52 4.85 4.21
CA GLY A 270 -12.19 4.33 2.88
C GLY A 270 -11.22 5.22 2.13
N HIS A 271 -11.09 4.98 0.82
CA HIS A 271 -10.35 5.85 -0.10
C HIS A 271 -11.01 5.88 -1.48
N PHE A 272 -10.42 6.64 -2.39
CA PHE A 272 -10.85 6.75 -3.78
C PHE A 272 -9.77 6.16 -4.71
N PRO A 273 -10.09 5.78 -5.95
CA PRO A 273 -9.11 5.22 -6.87
C PRO A 273 -8.24 6.30 -7.52
N GLY A 274 -6.97 5.95 -7.79
CA GLY A 274 -6.06 6.79 -8.59
C GLY A 274 -5.55 8.04 -7.89
N GLU A 275 -5.55 8.06 -6.56
CA GLU A 275 -5.26 9.22 -5.71
C GLU A 275 -3.86 9.83 -5.93
N ASP A 276 -2.90 9.06 -6.41
CA ASP A 276 -1.51 9.50 -6.59
C ASP A 276 -1.25 10.33 -7.86
N SER A 277 -2.27 10.54 -8.71
CA SER A 277 -2.16 11.25 -9.98
C SER A 277 -3.44 11.99 -10.36
N PHE A 278 -3.36 13.28 -10.69
CA PHE A 278 -4.53 14.01 -11.21
C PHE A 278 -5.10 13.38 -12.50
N ILE A 279 -4.25 12.80 -13.34
CA ILE A 279 -4.69 12.14 -14.59
C ILE A 279 -5.56 10.93 -14.25
N HIS A 280 -5.15 10.12 -13.26
CA HIS A 280 -5.94 8.97 -12.83
C HIS A 280 -7.22 9.40 -12.10
N GLN A 281 -7.16 10.42 -11.24
CA GLN A 281 -8.35 10.99 -10.61
C GLN A 281 -9.39 11.48 -11.63
N MET A 282 -8.95 12.09 -12.74
CA MET A 282 -9.86 12.51 -13.82
C MET A 282 -10.50 11.33 -14.56
N SER A 283 -9.85 10.18 -14.61
CA SER A 283 -10.40 8.98 -15.22
C SER A 283 -11.40 8.24 -14.32
N SER A 284 -11.47 8.55 -13.01
CA SER A 284 -12.24 7.74 -12.04
C SER A 284 -13.21 8.51 -11.13
N THR A 285 -12.88 9.73 -10.70
CA THR A 285 -13.62 10.46 -9.65
C THR A 285 -13.74 11.97 -9.83
N ALA A 286 -13.12 12.53 -10.87
CA ALA A 286 -12.98 13.96 -11.15
C ALA A 286 -12.34 14.75 -9.97
N GLY A 287 -11.45 14.11 -9.22
CA GLY A 287 -10.76 14.71 -8.07
C GLY A 287 -11.32 14.27 -6.73
N VAL A 288 -10.42 14.00 -5.78
CA VAL A 288 -10.76 13.31 -4.51
C VAL A 288 -10.84 14.23 -3.29
N MET A 289 -10.06 15.32 -3.28
CA MET A 289 -9.89 16.14 -2.07
C MET A 289 -11.21 16.70 -1.50
N PRO A 290 -12.17 17.17 -2.32
CA PRO A 290 -13.45 17.67 -1.81
C PRO A 290 -14.37 16.59 -1.25
N LYS A 291 -14.08 15.31 -1.51
CA LYS A 291 -14.86 14.17 -1.03
C LYS A 291 -14.45 13.75 0.39
N TYR A 292 -13.19 13.98 0.78
CA TYR A 292 -12.71 13.66 2.14
C TYR A 292 -13.46 14.38 3.27
N LYS A 293 -14.16 15.49 2.99
CA LYS A 293 -14.99 16.16 4.01
C LYS A 293 -16.10 15.25 4.55
N TYR A 294 -16.59 14.35 3.70
CA TYR A 294 -17.60 13.35 4.00
C TYR A 294 -17.03 12.06 4.62
N MET A 295 -15.74 11.98 4.90
CA MET A 295 -15.18 10.86 5.65
C MET A 295 -14.85 11.33 7.07
N GLN A 296 -15.45 10.71 8.09
CA GLN A 296 -15.09 10.97 9.49
C GLN A 296 -13.66 10.52 9.77
N MET A 297 -13.19 9.52 9.04
CA MET A 297 -11.81 9.06 9.01
C MET A 297 -11.38 8.90 7.54
N PRO A 298 -10.81 9.92 6.90
CA PRO A 298 -10.39 9.82 5.50
C PRO A 298 -9.18 8.88 5.36
N GLY A 299 -9.06 8.23 4.21
CA GLY A 299 -8.00 7.29 3.89
C GLY A 299 -7.39 7.45 2.52
N ILE A 300 -6.32 6.71 2.29
CA ILE A 300 -5.65 6.55 0.99
C ILE A 300 -5.28 5.10 0.74
N ASP A 301 -4.93 4.81 -0.51
CA ASP A 301 -4.29 3.55 -0.91
C ASP A 301 -2.80 3.70 -1.27
N HIS A 302 -1.94 3.02 -0.52
CA HIS A 302 -0.49 2.99 -0.73
C HIS A 302 0.03 1.57 -1.02
N LEU A 303 0.13 1.27 -2.31
CA LEU A 303 0.58 -0.04 -2.80
C LEU A 303 2.06 -0.11 -3.21
N GLY A 304 2.61 -1.31 -3.05
CA GLY A 304 3.92 -1.75 -3.50
C GLY A 304 5.05 -1.44 -2.51
N ARG A 305 6.19 -2.07 -2.76
CA ARG A 305 7.45 -1.83 -2.05
C ARG A 305 8.18 -0.61 -2.65
N ARG A 306 7.51 0.54 -2.59
CA ARG A 306 7.94 1.80 -3.20
C ARG A 306 7.56 3.01 -2.35
N ILE A 307 8.11 4.17 -2.69
CA ILE A 307 7.67 5.47 -2.16
C ILE A 307 6.81 6.16 -3.22
N THR A 308 5.58 6.49 -2.86
CA THR A 308 4.58 7.13 -3.72
C THR A 308 4.81 8.64 -3.88
N PRO A 309 4.23 9.27 -4.92
CA PRO A 309 4.22 10.73 -5.05
C PRO A 309 3.66 11.44 -3.82
N VAL A 310 4.19 12.64 -3.53
CA VAL A 310 3.78 13.49 -2.41
C VAL A 310 2.28 13.82 -2.43
N LEU A 311 1.67 13.88 -3.63
CA LEU A 311 0.26 14.19 -3.83
C LEU A 311 -0.65 13.26 -3.02
N LEU A 312 -0.40 11.94 -3.09
CA LEU A 312 -1.20 10.91 -2.41
C LEU A 312 -1.36 11.21 -0.91
N THR A 313 -0.25 11.41 -0.21
CA THR A 313 -0.26 11.61 1.24
C THR A 313 -0.67 13.02 1.64
N LYS A 314 -0.29 14.05 0.87
CA LYS A 314 -0.55 15.44 1.23
C LYS A 314 -1.99 15.88 0.98
N GLN A 315 -2.70 15.34 0.00
CA GLN A 315 -4.10 15.74 -0.23
C GLN A 315 -5.02 15.32 0.93
N VAL A 316 -4.91 14.05 1.38
CA VAL A 316 -5.74 13.50 2.45
C VAL A 316 -5.41 14.16 3.79
N THR A 317 -4.12 14.36 4.09
CA THR A 317 -3.70 14.97 5.36
C THR A 317 -4.03 16.45 5.43
N SER A 318 -3.98 17.17 4.29
CA SER A 318 -4.41 18.57 4.23
C SER A 318 -5.91 18.70 4.44
N ALA A 319 -6.72 17.88 3.75
CA ALA A 319 -8.17 17.87 3.96
C ALA A 319 -8.52 17.49 5.41
N ALA A 320 -7.87 16.47 5.97
CA ALA A 320 -8.07 16.06 7.36
C ALA A 320 -7.80 17.21 8.33
N LYS A 321 -6.67 17.93 8.20
CA LYS A 321 -6.37 19.10 9.04
C LYS A 321 -7.41 20.21 8.86
N GLN A 322 -7.77 20.54 7.63
CA GLN A 322 -8.72 21.61 7.29
C GLN A 322 -10.12 21.34 7.86
N TYR A 323 -10.58 20.08 7.84
CA TYR A 323 -11.86 19.67 8.43
C TYR A 323 -11.77 19.20 9.89
N GLY A 324 -10.58 19.21 10.51
CA GLY A 324 -10.38 18.82 11.91
C GLY A 324 -10.48 17.31 12.19
N ARG A 325 -10.22 16.46 11.18
CA ARG A 325 -10.13 15.01 11.33
C ARG A 325 -8.79 14.63 11.96
N LYS A 326 -8.83 13.80 13.00
CA LYS A 326 -7.63 13.41 13.78
C LYS A 326 -6.98 12.11 13.31
N LYS A 327 -7.77 11.19 12.78
CA LYS A 327 -7.32 9.91 12.25
C LYS A 327 -7.33 9.98 10.73
N VAL A 328 -6.22 9.59 10.12
CA VAL A 328 -6.05 9.45 8.68
C VAL A 328 -5.46 8.07 8.46
N LEU A 329 -6.20 7.22 7.76
CA LEU A 329 -5.77 5.85 7.53
C LEU A 329 -4.99 5.71 6.21
N SER A 330 -4.24 4.62 6.07
CA SER A 330 -3.76 4.16 4.78
C SER A 330 -3.97 2.66 4.68
N GLU A 331 -4.61 2.21 3.61
CA GLU A 331 -4.32 0.89 3.07
C GLU A 331 -2.83 0.85 2.71
N THR A 332 -2.09 -0.13 3.22
CA THR A 332 -0.65 -0.18 3.02
C THR A 332 -0.13 -1.61 2.88
N PHE A 333 0.97 -1.72 2.14
CA PHE A 333 1.74 -2.94 1.85
C PHE A 333 1.09 -3.98 0.95
N GLY A 334 -0.11 -3.73 0.45
CA GLY A 334 -0.63 -4.46 -0.69
C GLY A 334 0.35 -4.38 -1.85
N CYS A 335 0.50 -5.46 -2.61
CA CYS A 335 1.46 -5.57 -3.70
C CYS A 335 2.95 -5.46 -3.34
N ALA A 336 3.34 -5.49 -2.06
CA ALA A 336 4.75 -5.41 -1.66
C ALA A 336 5.60 -6.62 -2.10
N GLY A 337 4.95 -7.74 -2.40
CA GLY A 337 5.57 -9.02 -2.68
C GLY A 337 6.05 -9.74 -1.42
N TRP A 338 6.16 -11.06 -1.51
CA TRP A 338 6.58 -11.95 -0.43
C TRP A 338 7.98 -11.70 0.15
N ASN A 339 8.76 -10.76 -0.38
CA ASN A 339 10.13 -10.46 0.04
C ASN A 339 10.25 -9.17 0.86
N ILE A 340 9.13 -8.62 1.34
CA ILE A 340 9.17 -7.42 2.16
C ILE A 340 9.84 -7.71 3.51
N SER A 341 10.78 -6.86 3.93
CA SER A 341 11.40 -6.91 5.26
C SER A 341 10.71 -5.95 6.24
N PHE A 342 10.91 -6.14 7.54
CA PHE A 342 10.38 -5.24 8.57
C PHE A 342 10.96 -3.83 8.44
N GLU A 343 12.22 -3.71 8.02
CA GLU A 343 12.86 -2.43 7.75
C GLU A 343 12.16 -1.67 6.62
N GLN A 344 11.80 -2.38 5.55
CA GLN A 344 11.05 -1.80 4.43
C GLN A 344 9.63 -1.40 4.87
N MET A 345 8.97 -2.20 5.72
CA MET A 345 7.67 -1.83 6.31
C MET A 345 7.78 -0.53 7.11
N CYS A 346 8.79 -0.42 7.97
CA CYS A 346 9.02 0.78 8.77
C CYS A 346 9.37 1.99 7.90
N HIS A 347 10.14 1.80 6.83
CA HIS A 347 10.50 2.86 5.89
C HIS A 347 9.29 3.39 5.13
N ILE A 348 8.45 2.50 4.59
CA ILE A 348 7.24 2.86 3.85
C ILE A 348 6.20 3.51 4.77
N TRP A 349 5.94 2.93 5.95
CA TRP A 349 5.05 3.56 6.93
C TRP A 349 5.60 4.90 7.42
N GLY A 350 6.91 4.99 7.64
CA GLY A 350 7.57 6.21 8.06
C GLY A 350 7.42 7.35 7.04
N TRP A 351 7.43 7.06 5.73
CA TRP A 351 7.13 8.04 4.70
C TRP A 351 5.71 8.63 4.84
N GLN A 352 4.73 7.74 5.00
CA GLN A 352 3.32 8.11 5.16
C GLN A 352 3.09 8.90 6.46
N ALA A 353 3.68 8.43 7.57
CA ALA A 353 3.59 9.06 8.86
C ALA A 353 4.21 10.46 8.89
N ALA A 354 5.35 10.65 8.21
CA ALA A 354 5.97 11.97 8.09
C ALA A 354 5.07 13.00 7.37
N ALA A 355 4.18 12.55 6.48
CA ALA A 355 3.19 13.41 5.85
C ALA A 355 1.95 13.69 6.73
N GLY A 356 1.75 12.86 7.76
CA GLY A 356 0.71 13.01 8.78
C GLY A 356 -0.37 11.92 8.81
N ILE A 357 -0.16 10.83 8.08
CA ILE A 357 -0.99 9.62 8.17
C ILE A 357 -0.68 8.91 9.50
N ASN A 358 -1.68 8.31 10.15
CA ASN A 358 -1.48 7.78 11.50
C ASN A 358 -2.26 6.51 11.87
N VAL A 359 -3.06 5.93 10.96
CA VAL A 359 -3.71 4.63 11.18
C VAL A 359 -3.34 3.67 10.03
N PRO A 360 -2.47 2.68 10.25
CA PRO A 360 -2.11 1.72 9.20
C PRO A 360 -3.21 0.66 9.06
N VAL A 361 -3.56 0.32 7.82
CA VAL A 361 -4.40 -0.83 7.49
C VAL A 361 -3.59 -1.78 6.60
N LEU A 362 -3.25 -2.95 7.15
CA LEU A 362 -2.41 -3.92 6.47
C LEU A 362 -3.23 -4.64 5.39
N HIS A 363 -2.81 -4.51 4.13
CA HIS A 363 -3.30 -5.31 3.03
C HIS A 363 -2.31 -6.46 2.77
N ILE A 364 -2.61 -7.74 3.04
CA ILE A 364 -3.87 -8.30 3.54
C ILE A 364 -3.59 -9.49 4.48
N GLY A 365 -4.47 -9.76 5.45
CA GLY A 365 -4.44 -10.97 6.28
C GLY A 365 -5.47 -11.99 5.80
N PRO A 366 -5.13 -12.98 4.96
CA PRO A 366 -6.12 -13.90 4.42
C PRO A 366 -6.57 -14.96 5.42
N HIS A 367 -7.84 -15.38 5.33
CA HIS A 367 -8.32 -16.56 6.06
C HIS A 367 -7.64 -17.84 5.57
N SER A 368 -7.59 -18.01 4.24
CA SER A 368 -6.94 -19.13 3.54
C SER A 368 -6.16 -18.61 2.33
N ILE A 369 -5.05 -19.25 1.98
CA ILE A 369 -4.28 -18.97 0.75
C ILE A 369 -4.46 -20.04 -0.35
N LYS A 370 -5.47 -20.90 -0.23
CA LYS A 370 -5.80 -21.95 -1.20
C LYS A 370 -6.01 -21.39 -2.62
N GLY A 371 -5.57 -22.11 -3.65
CA GLY A 371 -5.88 -21.77 -5.04
C GLY A 371 -5.31 -20.41 -5.45
N ILE A 372 -6.11 -19.60 -6.16
CA ILE A 372 -5.68 -18.28 -6.65
C ILE A 372 -5.29 -17.29 -5.52
N ARG A 373 -5.80 -17.50 -4.30
CA ARG A 373 -5.64 -16.61 -3.14
C ARG A 373 -4.18 -16.35 -2.76
N LYS A 374 -3.26 -17.31 -2.96
CA LYS A 374 -1.82 -17.10 -2.69
C LYS A 374 -1.13 -16.07 -3.60
N ARG A 375 -1.84 -15.55 -4.60
CA ARG A 375 -1.33 -14.56 -5.58
C ARG A 375 -2.02 -13.21 -5.42
N ASP A 376 -2.92 -13.09 -4.44
CA ASP A 376 -3.80 -11.95 -4.22
C ASP A 376 -3.06 -10.76 -3.61
N TYR A 377 -2.29 -10.05 -4.45
CA TYR A 377 -1.54 -8.83 -4.09
C TYR A 377 -0.68 -8.96 -2.81
N PRO A 378 0.23 -9.96 -2.71
CA PRO A 378 1.07 -10.22 -1.53
C PRO A 378 2.00 -9.04 -1.18
N ALA A 379 2.63 -8.96 0.00
CA ALA A 379 2.71 -9.98 1.08
C ALA A 379 1.46 -10.07 1.96
N PHE A 380 1.43 -11.08 2.83
CA PHE A 380 0.34 -11.29 3.77
C PHE A 380 0.75 -11.03 5.22
N TYR A 381 -0.21 -10.62 6.03
CA TYR A 381 0.00 -10.25 7.44
C TYR A 381 -0.78 -11.20 8.34
N SER A 382 -0.32 -12.46 8.36
CA SER A 382 -0.98 -13.58 9.03
C SER A 382 -0.02 -14.76 9.23
N TYR A 383 -0.47 -15.81 9.91
CA TYR A 383 0.32 -17.01 10.28
C TYR A 383 1.01 -17.76 9.13
N GLN A 384 0.63 -17.50 7.88
CA GLN A 384 1.29 -18.07 6.70
C GLN A 384 2.71 -17.53 6.50
N GLU A 385 3.07 -16.37 7.08
CA GLU A 385 4.44 -15.85 7.04
C GLU A 385 5.35 -16.51 8.09
N PRO A 386 6.61 -16.84 7.75
CA PRO A 386 7.55 -17.47 8.68
C PRO A 386 8.00 -16.54 9.83
N TRP A 387 7.82 -15.23 9.67
CA TRP A 387 8.18 -14.19 10.65
C TRP A 387 6.99 -13.71 11.49
N TRP A 388 5.78 -14.27 11.30
CA TRP A 388 4.54 -13.76 11.90
C TRP A 388 4.59 -13.63 13.42
N GLU A 389 5.26 -14.56 14.12
CA GLU A 389 5.38 -14.55 15.58
C GLU A 389 6.13 -13.32 16.14
N GLU A 390 6.92 -12.64 15.30
CA GLU A 390 7.72 -11.46 15.66
C GLU A 390 7.09 -10.16 15.15
N PHE A 391 5.95 -10.22 14.45
CA PHE A 391 5.31 -9.06 13.83
C PHE A 391 4.83 -8.03 14.85
N TYR A 392 4.50 -8.47 16.07
CA TYR A 392 4.12 -7.61 17.20
C TYR A 392 5.02 -6.38 17.36
N HIS A 393 6.33 -6.52 17.22
CA HIS A 393 7.29 -5.42 17.37
C HIS A 393 7.08 -4.30 16.34
N VAL A 394 6.87 -4.67 15.07
CA VAL A 394 6.60 -3.72 13.99
C VAL A 394 5.23 -3.08 14.18
N ALA A 395 4.22 -3.86 14.59
CA ALA A 395 2.88 -3.34 14.87
C ALA A 395 2.91 -2.27 15.98
N LYS A 396 3.63 -2.54 17.08
CA LYS A 396 3.83 -1.58 18.17
C LYS A 396 4.64 -0.36 17.76
N TRP A 397 5.65 -0.52 16.91
CA TRP A 397 6.40 0.60 16.35
C TRP A 397 5.48 1.52 15.51
N MET A 398 4.63 0.93 14.66
CA MET A 398 3.65 1.66 13.84
C MET A 398 2.64 2.41 14.70
N GLU A 399 2.07 1.74 15.72
CA GLU A 399 1.16 2.34 16.70
C GLU A 399 1.79 3.56 17.39
N GLY A 400 3.04 3.39 17.87
CA GLY A 400 3.78 4.45 18.51
C GLY A 400 3.95 5.67 17.59
N ILE A 401 4.46 5.46 16.38
CA ILE A 401 4.62 6.52 15.38
C ILE A 401 3.26 7.20 15.08
N GLY A 402 2.20 6.42 14.85
CA GLY A 402 0.86 6.94 14.60
C GLY A 402 0.36 7.81 15.75
N ALA A 403 0.52 7.35 16.99
CA ALA A 403 0.16 8.11 18.18
C ALA A 403 0.96 9.43 18.30
N TYR A 404 2.27 9.42 18.03
CA TYR A 404 3.08 10.65 17.98
C TYR A 404 2.62 11.60 16.88
N MET A 405 2.30 11.08 15.70
CA MET A 405 1.71 11.86 14.60
C MET A 405 0.28 12.33 14.89
N GLY A 406 -0.38 11.81 15.92
CA GLY A 406 -1.65 12.31 16.46
C GLY A 406 -1.50 13.48 17.44
N LYS A 407 -0.32 13.71 18.05
CA LYS A 407 -0.11 14.71 19.12
C LYS A 407 0.11 16.13 18.62
N GLY A 408 -0.35 17.14 19.35
CA GLY A 408 -0.04 18.53 19.05
C GLY A 408 -0.60 19.03 17.71
N ILE A 409 -0.17 20.22 17.32
CA ILE A 409 -0.50 20.85 16.05
C ILE A 409 0.70 20.81 15.12
N TRP A 410 0.43 20.73 13.82
CA TRP A 410 1.49 20.81 12.84
C TRP A 410 2.02 22.24 12.69
N ALA A 411 3.29 22.36 12.32
CA ALA A 411 3.98 23.64 12.28
C ALA A 411 3.91 24.37 10.92
N GLU A 412 3.21 23.83 9.92
CA GLU A 412 3.16 24.45 8.58
C GLU A 412 2.40 25.77 8.57
N ASP A 413 2.87 26.71 7.77
CA ASP A 413 2.25 28.03 7.55
C ASP A 413 2.14 28.38 6.06
N LEU A 414 2.31 27.38 5.18
CA LEU A 414 2.26 27.48 3.73
C LEU A 414 1.17 26.55 3.17
N VAL A 415 0.38 27.06 2.23
CA VAL A 415 -0.53 26.25 1.41
C VAL A 415 -0.16 26.33 -0.06
N VAL A 416 -0.23 25.20 -0.77
CA VAL A 416 -0.02 25.09 -2.21
C VAL A 416 -1.36 24.75 -2.87
N LEU A 417 -1.83 25.60 -3.79
CA LEU A 417 -3.10 25.33 -4.47
C LEU A 417 -2.96 24.15 -5.45
N THR A 418 -4.03 23.41 -5.69
CA THR A 418 -4.06 22.34 -6.69
C THR A 418 -4.43 22.86 -8.08
N PRO A 419 -3.80 22.41 -9.18
CA PRO A 419 -4.15 22.83 -10.54
C PRO A 419 -5.29 22.00 -11.16
N LEU A 420 -6.16 21.37 -10.37
CA LEU A 420 -7.16 20.40 -10.85
C LEU A 420 -8.10 20.99 -11.92
N LYS A 421 -8.53 22.26 -11.78
CA LYS A 421 -9.36 22.95 -12.76
C LYS A 421 -8.70 23.09 -14.14
N THR A 422 -7.36 23.14 -14.17
CA THR A 422 -6.62 23.11 -15.44
C THR A 422 -6.76 21.73 -16.12
N MET A 423 -6.80 20.64 -15.34
CA MET A 423 -7.02 19.30 -15.89
C MET A 423 -8.40 19.17 -16.53
N TYR A 424 -9.43 19.82 -15.96
CA TYR A 424 -10.79 19.79 -16.51
C TYR A 424 -10.88 20.33 -17.94
N LEU A 425 -10.01 21.27 -18.32
CA LEU A 425 -10.00 21.87 -19.66
C LEU A 425 -9.46 20.90 -20.73
N TYR A 426 -8.47 20.08 -20.34
CA TYR A 426 -7.65 19.30 -21.28
C TYR A 426 -7.94 17.79 -21.26
N HIS A 427 -8.60 17.29 -20.21
CA HIS A 427 -8.79 15.85 -20.00
C HIS A 427 -9.38 15.13 -21.21
N GLY A 428 -8.70 14.07 -21.65
CA GLY A 428 -9.13 13.22 -22.78
C GLY A 428 -8.98 13.88 -24.15
N LYS A 429 -8.39 15.08 -24.24
CA LYS A 429 -8.13 15.80 -25.49
C LYS A 429 -6.65 16.10 -25.71
N GLN A 430 -5.91 16.44 -24.65
CA GLN A 430 -4.50 16.86 -24.74
C GLN A 430 -3.63 16.23 -23.65
N ASN A 431 -3.42 14.92 -23.72
CA ASN A 431 -2.67 14.14 -22.72
C ASN A 431 -1.28 14.71 -22.41
N ALA A 432 -0.55 15.20 -23.42
CA ALA A 432 0.78 15.78 -23.23
C ALA A 432 0.76 17.04 -22.34
N ILE A 433 -0.33 17.82 -22.39
CA ILE A 433 -0.51 19.00 -21.54
C ILE A 433 -0.85 18.57 -20.10
N GLU A 434 -1.74 17.59 -19.93
CA GLU A 434 -2.06 17.01 -18.61
C GLU A 434 -0.79 16.49 -17.91
N GLU A 435 0.03 15.72 -18.63
CA GLU A 435 1.32 15.21 -18.14
C GLU A 435 2.27 16.35 -17.74
N GLU A 436 2.34 17.42 -18.52
CA GLU A 436 3.20 18.58 -18.23
C GLU A 436 2.78 19.27 -16.92
N TYR A 437 1.48 19.56 -16.74
CA TYR A 437 0.97 20.20 -15.53
C TYR A 437 1.12 19.28 -14.31
N ALA A 438 0.82 17.99 -14.44
CA ALA A 438 0.98 17.01 -13.37
C ALA A 438 2.45 16.87 -12.94
N ALA A 439 3.38 16.75 -13.89
CA ALA A 439 4.80 16.66 -13.62
C ALA A 439 5.36 17.94 -12.99
N SER A 440 4.93 19.11 -13.45
CA SER A 440 5.31 20.41 -12.87
C SER A 440 4.84 20.51 -11.41
N TYR A 441 3.61 20.08 -11.13
CA TYR A 441 3.07 20.08 -9.77
C TYR A 441 3.81 19.12 -8.84
N ARG A 442 4.03 17.87 -9.28
CA ARG A 442 4.82 16.88 -8.52
C ARG A 442 6.20 17.44 -8.16
N LYS A 443 6.90 18.02 -9.14
CA LYS A 443 8.22 18.64 -8.95
C LYS A 443 8.18 19.80 -7.95
N LEU A 444 7.12 20.60 -7.94
CA LEU A 444 6.95 21.67 -6.95
C LEU A 444 6.89 21.10 -5.54
N LEU A 445 6.04 20.10 -5.29
CA LEU A 445 5.90 19.48 -3.98
C LEU A 445 7.21 18.84 -3.51
N GLU A 446 7.90 18.10 -4.38
CA GLU A 446 9.19 17.48 -4.08
C GLU A 446 10.28 18.52 -3.76
N ASN A 447 10.34 19.62 -4.53
CA ASN A 447 11.29 20.71 -4.27
C ASN A 447 11.09 21.33 -2.88
N LEU A 448 9.84 21.51 -2.44
CA LEU A 448 9.52 22.08 -1.12
C LEU A 448 9.95 21.15 0.03
N LEU A 449 9.70 19.85 -0.10
CA LEU A 449 10.18 18.86 0.87
C LEU A 449 11.72 18.82 0.92
N ASP A 450 12.40 18.87 -0.23
CA ASP A 450 13.88 18.84 -0.31
C ASP A 450 14.57 20.10 0.24
N ILE A 451 13.82 21.18 0.50
CA ILE A 451 14.29 22.37 1.22
C ILE A 451 13.70 22.46 2.63
N GLN A 452 13.09 21.38 3.11
CA GLN A 452 12.52 21.24 4.46
C GLN A 452 11.51 22.35 4.77
N VAL A 453 10.61 22.63 3.81
CA VAL A 453 9.47 23.53 4.00
C VAL A 453 8.22 22.66 3.99
N GLY A 454 7.57 22.52 5.15
CA GLY A 454 6.27 21.87 5.27
C GLY A 454 5.18 22.74 4.66
N PHE A 455 4.17 22.10 4.06
CA PHE A 455 3.03 22.76 3.44
C PHE A 455 1.78 21.89 3.56
N ASP A 456 0.61 22.47 3.34
CA ASP A 456 -0.62 21.76 3.02
C ASP A 456 -1.07 22.06 1.59
N LEU A 457 -2.02 21.28 1.07
CA LEU A 457 -2.64 21.50 -0.23
C LEU A 457 -3.96 22.25 -0.07
N GLY A 458 -4.31 23.08 -1.06
CA GLY A 458 -5.56 23.82 -1.12
C GLY A 458 -6.31 23.52 -2.42
N ASP A 459 -7.40 22.77 -2.31
CA ASP A 459 -8.32 22.53 -3.42
C ASP A 459 -9.35 23.65 -3.52
N GLU A 460 -9.72 24.05 -4.74
CA GLU A 460 -10.59 25.20 -4.97
C GLU A 460 -12.04 24.97 -4.52
N GLU A 461 -12.55 23.74 -4.56
CA GLU A 461 -13.87 23.40 -4.02
C GLU A 461 -13.85 23.40 -2.49
N VAL A 462 -12.75 22.95 -1.88
CA VAL A 462 -12.56 23.03 -0.42
C VAL A 462 -12.46 24.50 0.03
N ILE A 463 -11.73 25.33 -0.73
CA ILE A 463 -11.62 26.77 -0.49
C ILE A 463 -12.97 27.45 -0.68
N HIS A 464 -13.76 27.07 -1.70
CA HIS A 464 -15.10 27.60 -1.88
C HIS A 464 -16.01 27.28 -0.68
N ASP A 465 -15.91 26.06 -0.13
CA ASP A 465 -16.72 25.61 1.01
C ASP A 465 -16.36 26.33 2.33
N CYS A 466 -15.06 26.46 2.65
CA CYS A 466 -14.61 26.90 3.98
C CYS A 466 -13.41 27.88 3.99
N GLY A 467 -13.06 28.44 2.83
CA GLY A 467 -11.94 29.36 2.66
C GLY A 467 -12.30 30.80 2.97
N SER A 468 -11.41 31.52 3.65
CA SER A 468 -11.58 32.94 3.97
C SER A 468 -10.25 33.65 4.23
N VAL A 469 -10.29 34.96 4.50
CA VAL A 469 -9.10 35.78 4.80
C VAL A 469 -9.35 36.64 6.03
N GLU A 470 -8.46 36.53 7.02
CA GLU A 470 -8.46 37.32 8.26
C GLU A 470 -7.08 37.98 8.46
N GLY A 471 -7.01 39.30 8.30
CA GLY A 471 -5.73 40.02 8.33
C GLY A 471 -4.74 39.45 7.31
N ASP A 472 -3.51 39.18 7.74
CA ASP A 472 -2.43 38.59 6.94
C ASP A 472 -2.46 37.04 6.95
N ARG A 473 -3.65 36.43 7.12
CA ARG A 473 -3.84 34.96 7.13
C ARG A 473 -4.85 34.52 6.08
N PHE A 474 -4.45 33.53 5.29
CA PHE A 474 -5.34 32.78 4.41
C PHE A 474 -5.87 31.57 5.18
N LEU A 475 -7.18 31.47 5.35
CA LEU A 475 -7.82 30.42 6.14
C LEU A 475 -8.46 29.39 5.22
N ILE A 476 -8.31 28.11 5.56
CA ILE A 476 -9.06 27.00 4.97
C ILE A 476 -9.54 26.13 6.13
N GLY A 477 -10.83 26.20 6.46
CA GLY A 477 -11.40 25.50 7.61
C GLY A 477 -10.64 25.83 8.90
N ASN A 478 -10.07 24.80 9.55
CA ASN A 478 -9.34 24.92 10.80
C ASN A 478 -7.86 25.35 10.65
N CYS A 479 -7.39 25.59 9.42
CA CYS A 479 -5.99 25.90 9.14
C CYS A 479 -5.80 27.36 8.71
N ALA A 480 -4.63 27.93 9.07
CA ALA A 480 -4.29 29.33 8.81
C ALA A 480 -2.86 29.46 8.24
N TYR A 481 -2.74 30.08 7.07
CA TYR A 481 -1.49 30.14 6.31
C TYR A 481 -1.02 31.59 6.12
N ARG A 482 0.30 31.81 6.14
CA ARG A 482 0.96 33.10 5.86
C ARG A 482 1.46 33.21 4.42
N TYR A 483 1.63 32.08 3.76
CA TYR A 483 2.11 31.98 2.40
C TYR A 483 1.14 31.13 1.57
N VAL A 484 0.84 31.58 0.36
CA VAL A 484 0.08 30.80 -0.62
C VAL A 484 0.93 30.67 -1.89
N ILE A 485 1.18 29.43 -2.33
CA ILE A 485 1.79 29.15 -3.63
C ILE A 485 0.69 28.76 -4.61
N VAL A 486 0.60 29.50 -5.71
CA VAL A 486 -0.16 29.13 -6.89
C VAL A 486 0.77 28.33 -7.81
N PRO A 487 0.44 27.07 -8.13
CA PRO A 487 1.25 26.25 -9.03
C PRO A 487 1.17 26.78 -10.48
N LYS A 488 1.92 26.17 -11.39
CA LYS A 488 1.65 26.36 -12.82
C LYS A 488 0.21 25.90 -13.10
N ALA A 489 -0.64 26.80 -13.58
CA ALA A 489 -2.05 26.55 -13.90
C ALA A 489 -2.47 27.39 -15.11
N GLU A 490 -3.55 26.97 -15.77
CA GLU A 490 -4.22 27.75 -16.83
C GLU A 490 -5.36 28.59 -16.24
N ILE A 491 -6.08 28.02 -15.28
CA ILE A 491 -7.28 28.63 -14.67
C ILE A 491 -7.30 28.42 -13.15
N LEU A 492 -7.88 29.38 -12.45
CA LEU A 492 -8.38 29.33 -11.08
C LEU A 492 -9.85 29.82 -11.05
N GLU A 493 -10.62 29.34 -10.09
CA GLU A 493 -11.98 29.83 -9.84
C GLU A 493 -11.97 31.31 -9.44
N GLU A 494 -13.01 32.04 -9.86
CA GLU A 494 -13.13 33.48 -9.57
C GLU A 494 -13.15 33.75 -8.06
N TYR A 495 -13.78 32.86 -7.28
CA TYR A 495 -13.82 32.95 -5.83
C TYR A 495 -12.42 32.86 -5.21
N THR A 496 -11.65 31.82 -5.57
CA THR A 496 -10.26 31.63 -5.13
C THR A 496 -9.41 32.84 -5.50
N TRP A 497 -9.54 33.32 -6.74
CA TRP A 497 -8.79 34.47 -7.24
C TRP A 497 -9.04 35.75 -6.43
N LYS A 498 -10.31 36.05 -6.12
CA LYS A 498 -10.70 37.20 -5.29
C LYS A 498 -10.18 37.07 -3.86
N LEU A 499 -10.16 35.86 -3.29
CA LEU A 499 -9.58 35.63 -1.97
C LEU A 499 -8.06 35.85 -1.98
N LEU A 500 -7.34 35.39 -3.01
CA LEU A 500 -5.90 35.64 -3.14
C LEU A 500 -5.58 37.14 -3.22
N GLN A 501 -6.37 37.89 -4.00
CA GLN A 501 -6.24 39.35 -4.08
C GLN A 501 -6.44 39.98 -2.70
N LYS A 502 -7.53 39.66 -2.00
CA LYS A 502 -7.82 40.18 -0.66
C LYS A 502 -6.71 39.83 0.35
N PHE A 503 -6.17 38.62 0.25
CA PHE A 503 -5.07 38.16 1.11
C PHE A 503 -3.80 38.96 0.87
N HIS A 504 -3.42 39.19 -0.40
CA HIS A 504 -2.28 40.03 -0.76
C HIS A 504 -2.46 41.47 -0.28
N GLU A 505 -3.65 42.07 -0.50
CA GLU A 505 -3.97 43.44 -0.06
C GLU A 505 -3.87 43.61 1.46
N ASN A 506 -4.09 42.55 2.23
CA ASN A 506 -3.92 42.55 3.68
C ASN A 506 -2.48 42.26 4.16
N GLY A 507 -1.50 42.16 3.25
CA GLY A 507 -0.10 41.89 3.55
C GLY A 507 0.28 40.41 3.61
N GLY A 508 -0.59 39.52 3.14
CA GLY A 508 -0.29 38.11 2.91
C GLY A 508 0.67 37.92 1.73
N THR A 509 1.44 36.83 1.73
CA THR A 509 2.40 36.56 0.65
C THR A 509 1.84 35.56 -0.37
N VAL A 510 1.62 36.01 -1.61
CA VAL A 510 1.25 35.14 -2.74
C VAL A 510 2.46 34.93 -3.65
N LEU A 511 2.75 33.67 -3.98
CA LEU A 511 3.86 33.26 -4.83
C LEU A 511 3.33 32.44 -6.02
N PHE A 512 3.81 32.73 -7.23
CA PHE A 512 3.44 32.01 -8.44
C PHE A 512 4.58 31.08 -8.89
N THR A 513 4.23 29.91 -9.41
CA THR A 513 5.21 28.94 -9.91
C THR A 513 5.29 29.01 -11.43
N SER A 514 6.46 29.41 -11.95
CA SER A 514 6.80 29.55 -13.38
C SER A 514 6.01 30.59 -14.17
N GLN A 515 4.70 30.70 -13.96
CA GLN A 515 3.81 31.67 -14.60
C GLN A 515 2.64 32.02 -13.67
N VAL A 516 1.99 33.14 -13.97
CA VAL A 516 0.65 33.47 -13.44
C VAL A 516 -0.39 32.65 -14.22
N PRO A 517 -1.52 32.24 -13.62
CA PRO A 517 -2.58 31.54 -14.35
C PRO A 517 -2.99 32.25 -15.64
N GLY A 518 -3.03 31.50 -16.74
CA GLY A 518 -3.17 32.05 -18.11
C GLY A 518 -4.45 32.85 -18.33
N LEU A 519 -5.56 32.43 -17.73
CA LEU A 519 -6.89 33.00 -17.97
C LEU A 519 -7.34 34.05 -16.93
N GLN A 520 -6.59 34.26 -15.84
CA GLN A 520 -6.99 35.16 -14.74
C GLN A 520 -6.75 36.67 -15.04
N GLY A 521 -6.15 37.00 -16.19
CA GLY A 521 -5.99 38.37 -16.70
C GLY A 521 -4.91 39.22 -16.01
N GLU A 522 -4.80 40.50 -16.42
CA GLU A 522 -3.82 41.49 -15.88
C GLU A 522 -4.35 42.19 -14.61
N GLY A 523 -4.34 41.49 -13.48
CA GLY A 523 -4.61 42.10 -12.17
C GLY A 523 -3.42 42.96 -11.71
N SER A 524 -3.66 44.23 -11.37
CA SER A 524 -2.58 45.14 -10.94
C SER A 524 -1.78 44.66 -9.72
N TRP A 525 -2.41 43.93 -8.80
CA TRP A 525 -1.79 43.37 -7.60
C TRP A 525 -0.74 42.29 -7.92
N ILE A 526 -0.89 41.59 -9.05
CA ILE A 526 0.01 40.51 -9.48
C ILE A 526 1.42 41.04 -9.76
N HIS A 527 1.55 42.30 -10.21
CA HIS A 527 2.85 42.93 -10.47
C HIS A 527 3.71 43.07 -9.20
N GLU A 528 3.08 43.02 -8.02
CA GLU A 528 3.76 43.04 -6.73
C GLU A 528 4.10 41.63 -6.23
N CYS A 529 3.54 40.59 -6.86
CA CYS A 529 3.80 39.19 -6.51
C CYS A 529 5.05 38.65 -7.22
N HIS A 530 5.63 37.60 -6.65
CA HIS A 530 6.81 36.95 -7.22
C HIS A 530 6.45 35.72 -8.05
N VAL A 531 7.00 35.64 -9.27
CA VAL A 531 6.95 34.45 -10.12
C VAL A 531 8.28 33.71 -10.01
N ILE A 532 8.26 32.50 -9.46
CA ILE A 532 9.45 31.72 -9.13
C ILE A 532 9.56 30.55 -10.11
N GLN A 533 10.73 30.43 -10.76
CA GLN A 533 11.01 29.25 -11.58
C GLN A 533 10.99 27.98 -10.72
N ASN A 534 10.30 26.94 -11.18
CA ASN A 534 10.13 25.68 -10.44
C ASN A 534 11.43 24.84 -10.35
N SER A 535 12.32 25.23 -9.44
CA SER A 535 13.52 24.48 -9.07
C SER A 535 13.86 24.66 -7.59
N ARG A 536 14.43 23.62 -6.98
CA ARG A 536 14.91 23.63 -5.60
C ARG A 536 15.71 24.88 -5.23
N ASN A 537 16.67 25.26 -6.07
CA ASN A 537 17.57 26.39 -5.80
C ASN A 537 16.86 27.75 -5.80
N PHE A 538 15.89 27.95 -6.70
CA PHE A 538 15.13 29.20 -6.74
C PHE A 538 14.13 29.29 -5.58
N TRP A 539 13.48 28.19 -5.22
CA TRP A 539 12.64 28.13 -4.03
C TRP A 539 13.44 28.41 -2.76
N GLN A 540 14.61 27.81 -2.60
CA GLN A 540 15.49 28.07 -1.46
C GLN A 540 15.87 29.55 -1.35
N LYS A 541 16.23 30.19 -2.48
CA LYS A 541 16.54 31.63 -2.53
C LYS A 541 15.33 32.49 -2.22
N CYS A 542 14.14 32.12 -2.72
CA CYS A 542 12.88 32.80 -2.44
C CYS A 542 12.60 32.84 -0.94
N PHE A 543 12.56 31.68 -0.28
CA PHE A 543 12.31 31.61 1.16
C PHE A 543 13.41 32.31 2.00
N ALA A 544 14.67 32.29 1.55
CA ALA A 544 15.73 33.06 2.18
C ALA A 544 15.49 34.58 2.08
N ALA A 545 15.05 35.07 0.90
CA ALA A 545 14.72 36.47 0.67
C ALA A 545 13.48 36.93 1.44
N LEU A 546 12.51 36.04 1.64
CA LEU A 546 11.33 36.26 2.49
C LEU A 546 11.65 36.20 3.99
N HIS A 547 12.91 35.95 4.37
CA HIS A 547 13.33 35.74 5.75
C HIS A 547 12.50 34.67 6.47
N TYR A 548 12.15 33.61 5.73
CA TYR A 548 11.39 32.48 6.28
C TYR A 548 12.17 31.81 7.40
N LYS A 549 11.66 31.92 8.64
CA LYS A 549 12.34 31.41 9.83
C LYS A 549 11.97 29.96 10.10
N ARG A 550 12.87 29.04 9.71
CA ARG A 550 12.83 27.65 10.17
C ARG A 550 13.26 27.60 11.63
N LYS A 551 12.39 27.14 12.53
CA LYS A 551 12.79 26.87 13.93
C LYS A 551 13.70 25.65 14.05
N ILE A 552 13.54 24.71 13.13
CA ILE A 552 14.25 23.44 13.12
C ILE A 552 14.68 23.18 11.67
N ALA A 553 15.94 22.82 11.48
CA ALA A 553 16.49 22.45 10.18
C ALA A 553 17.51 21.32 10.35
N VAL A 554 17.57 20.42 9.38
CA VAL A 554 18.56 19.35 9.31
C VAL A 554 19.62 19.74 8.28
N LEU A 555 20.88 19.77 8.70
CA LEU A 555 22.02 20.20 7.91
C LEU A 555 22.96 19.03 7.67
N GLU A 556 23.67 19.05 6.54
CA GLU A 556 24.82 18.16 6.37
C GLU A 556 25.94 18.61 7.29
N LYS A 557 26.60 17.66 7.97
CA LYS A 557 27.74 17.96 8.84
C LYS A 557 28.89 18.63 8.07
N ASN A 558 29.13 18.18 6.84
CA ASN A 558 30.16 18.75 5.96
C ASN A 558 29.57 19.94 5.19
N GLY A 559 29.97 21.16 5.56
CA GLY A 559 29.60 22.38 4.83
C GLY A 559 28.32 23.08 5.30
N PHE A 560 27.57 22.52 6.25
CA PHE A 560 26.42 23.16 6.92
C PHE A 560 25.33 23.68 5.97
N TYR A 561 25.11 22.99 4.85
CA TYR A 561 23.97 23.26 3.96
C TYR A 561 22.77 22.38 4.31
N LEU A 562 21.56 22.81 3.93
CA LEU A 562 20.34 22.04 4.15
C LEU A 562 20.46 20.64 3.54
N ALA A 563 20.28 19.63 4.40
CA ALA A 563 20.24 18.24 4.01
C ALA A 563 19.04 18.00 3.08
N HIS A 564 19.28 17.28 1.99
CA HIS A 564 18.27 16.90 1.00
C HIS A 564 17.93 15.40 1.11
N GLY A 565 16.88 14.97 0.41
CA GLY A 565 16.43 13.58 0.46
C GLY A 565 15.92 13.17 1.84
N LEU A 566 15.39 14.13 2.61
CA LEU A 566 14.79 13.89 3.92
C LEU A 566 13.36 14.44 3.93
N HIS A 567 12.46 13.76 4.62
CA HIS A 567 11.20 14.35 5.04
C HIS A 567 11.34 14.72 6.52
N VAL A 568 11.24 16.01 6.83
CA VAL A 568 11.34 16.54 8.20
C VAL A 568 9.97 17.06 8.63
N ALA A 569 9.31 16.31 9.50
CA ALA A 569 8.03 16.67 10.10
C ALA A 569 8.24 17.26 11.49
N VAL A 570 7.54 18.36 11.80
CA VAL A 570 7.63 19.05 13.09
C VAL A 570 6.23 19.24 13.67
N LYS A 571 6.00 18.66 14.84
CA LYS A 571 4.77 18.82 15.62
C LYS A 571 5.04 19.61 16.89
N ARG A 572 4.16 20.56 17.20
CA ARG A 572 4.25 21.40 18.40
C ARG A 572 3.20 20.99 19.42
N ASP A 573 3.64 20.69 20.63
CA ASP A 573 2.80 20.38 21.79
C ASP A 573 3.39 21.05 23.05
N VAL A 574 3.30 20.43 24.23
CA VAL A 574 4.08 20.78 25.43
C VAL A 574 5.59 20.81 25.11
N SER A 575 6.04 19.81 24.33
CA SER A 575 7.38 19.68 23.73
C SER A 575 7.28 19.76 22.20
N ASP A 576 8.39 20.09 21.53
CA ASP A 576 8.47 19.99 20.07
C ASP A 576 8.93 18.57 19.68
N TYR A 577 8.21 17.91 18.77
CA TYR A 577 8.57 16.61 18.22
C TYR A 577 9.07 16.77 16.80
N VAL A 578 10.20 16.14 16.48
CA VAL A 578 10.82 16.17 15.15
C VAL A 578 10.95 14.76 14.64
N TYR A 579 10.36 14.49 13.49
CA TYR A 579 10.49 13.21 12.82
C TYR A 579 11.26 13.38 11.52
N VAL A 580 12.40 12.69 11.43
CA VAL A 580 13.31 12.76 10.27
C VAL A 580 13.30 11.41 9.58
N TRP A 581 12.74 11.37 8.37
CA TRP A 581 12.69 10.16 7.54
C TRP A 581 13.70 10.26 6.40
N ASN A 582 14.50 9.20 6.19
CA ASN A 582 15.51 9.14 5.14
C ASN A 582 14.95 8.57 3.83
N ARG A 583 15.04 9.30 2.72
CA ARG A 583 14.65 8.78 1.40
C ARG A 583 15.63 7.72 0.89
N TYR A 584 16.90 7.81 1.26
CA TYR A 584 17.94 6.93 0.74
C TYR A 584 17.94 5.58 1.45
N VAL A 585 18.05 4.51 0.67
CA VAL A 585 18.06 3.12 1.15
C VAL A 585 19.47 2.60 1.41
N ASP A 586 20.47 3.11 0.68
CA ASP A 586 21.87 2.70 0.77
C ASP A 586 22.74 3.89 1.15
N SER A 587 22.56 4.43 2.36
CA SER A 587 23.34 5.57 2.84
C SER A 587 23.64 5.46 4.32
N CYS A 588 24.71 6.08 4.81
CA CYS A 588 24.75 6.47 6.21
C CYS A 588 25.41 7.83 6.36
N ARG A 589 24.64 8.78 6.89
CA ARG A 589 24.96 10.21 6.88
C ARG A 589 25.11 10.72 8.31
N GLU A 590 26.15 11.51 8.52
CA GLU A 590 26.29 12.32 9.72
C GLU A 590 25.66 13.69 9.44
N LEU A 591 24.61 14.00 10.20
CA LEU A 591 23.78 15.18 10.06
C LEU A 591 23.83 16.02 11.33
N THR A 592 23.41 17.27 11.21
CA THR A 592 23.26 18.19 12.35
C THR A 592 21.86 18.77 12.34
N VAL A 593 21.09 18.53 13.41
CA VAL A 593 19.78 19.17 13.59
C VAL A 593 20.02 20.50 14.31
N GLN A 594 19.77 21.60 13.61
CA GLN A 594 19.82 22.95 14.15
C GLN A 594 18.44 23.33 14.68
N VAL A 595 18.38 23.71 15.95
CA VAL A 595 17.17 24.13 16.66
C VAL A 595 17.36 25.55 17.17
N ALA A 596 16.39 26.43 16.90
CA ALA A 596 16.38 27.79 17.45
C ALA A 596 16.11 27.76 18.96
N GLY A 597 16.99 28.39 19.74
CA GLY A 597 16.96 28.39 21.21
C GLY A 597 17.79 27.28 21.86
N GLN A 598 17.70 27.19 23.18
CA GLN A 598 18.44 26.25 24.01
C GLN A 598 17.55 25.07 24.39
N CYS A 599 17.89 23.85 23.97
CA CYS A 599 17.13 22.66 24.29
C CYS A 599 18.02 21.44 24.58
N SER A 600 17.44 20.46 25.28
CA SER A 600 17.90 19.07 25.27
C SER A 600 17.17 18.31 24.18
N ALA A 601 17.83 17.32 23.58
CA ALA A 601 17.27 16.47 22.54
C ALA A 601 17.37 14.99 22.93
N PHE A 602 16.32 14.24 22.64
CA PHE A 602 16.23 12.80 22.89
C PHE A 602 15.72 12.10 21.64
N THR A 603 16.29 10.95 21.26
CA THR A 603 15.58 10.02 20.39
C THR A 603 14.53 9.30 21.21
N VAL A 604 13.43 8.92 20.55
CA VAL A 604 12.33 8.18 21.15
C VAL A 604 12.15 6.89 20.38
N ASN A 605 12.24 5.74 21.05
CA ASN A 605 11.84 4.47 20.46
C ASN A 605 10.30 4.45 20.36
N PRO A 606 9.71 4.40 19.16
CA PRO A 606 8.24 4.44 19.03
C PRO A 606 7.55 3.21 19.63
N GLU A 607 8.22 2.05 19.62
CA GLU A 607 7.68 0.80 20.15
C GLU A 607 7.55 0.83 21.68
N THR A 608 8.57 1.32 22.38
CA THR A 608 8.67 1.23 23.85
C THR A 608 8.43 2.56 24.55
N GLY A 609 8.53 3.68 23.84
CA GLY A 609 8.55 5.04 24.40
C GLY A 609 9.84 5.42 25.13
N GLU A 610 10.84 4.54 25.13
CA GLU A 610 12.15 4.79 25.75
C GLU A 610 12.84 5.98 25.09
N LYS A 611 13.47 6.84 25.92
CA LYS A 611 14.17 8.04 25.47
C LYS A 611 15.66 7.90 25.67
N THR A 612 16.42 8.11 24.59
CA THR A 612 17.88 8.12 24.63
C THR A 612 18.39 9.53 24.37
N GLN A 613 19.18 10.06 25.29
CA GLN A 613 19.68 11.43 25.19
C GLN A 613 20.72 11.57 24.08
N LEU A 614 20.55 12.58 23.22
CA LEU A 614 21.48 12.90 22.15
C LEU A 614 22.57 13.90 22.60
N ALA A 615 23.72 13.82 21.94
CA ALA A 615 24.78 14.80 22.10
C ALA A 615 24.37 16.15 21.48
N VAL A 616 24.52 17.23 22.25
CA VAL A 616 24.17 18.59 21.83
C VAL A 616 25.33 19.57 22.03
N VAL A 617 25.50 20.49 21.08
CA VAL A 617 26.41 21.63 21.15
C VAL A 617 25.57 22.91 21.18
N ARG A 618 25.93 23.87 22.04
CA ARG A 618 25.15 25.10 22.25
C ARG A 618 25.85 26.31 21.68
N GLY A 619 25.12 27.10 20.90
CA GLY A 619 25.49 28.45 20.48
C GLY A 619 24.86 29.51 21.40
N GLU A 620 24.91 30.78 21.01
CA GLU A 620 24.25 31.88 21.76
C GLU A 620 22.71 31.75 21.71
N ASP A 621 22.14 31.53 20.52
CA ASP A 621 20.69 31.48 20.26
C ASP A 621 20.22 30.17 19.59
N GLU A 622 21.04 29.12 19.61
CA GLU A 622 20.74 27.86 18.94
C GLU A 622 21.34 26.63 19.65
N THR A 623 20.74 25.47 19.36
CA THR A 623 21.22 24.14 19.75
C THR A 623 21.49 23.32 18.50
N LEU A 624 22.67 22.69 18.44
CA LEU A 624 23.08 21.77 17.38
C LEU A 624 23.08 20.35 17.93
N VAL A 625 22.27 19.47 17.34
CA VAL A 625 22.17 18.06 17.74
C VAL A 625 22.89 17.20 16.71
N SER A 626 23.80 16.35 17.16
CA SER A 626 24.45 15.36 16.29
C SER A 626 23.49 14.21 15.98
N LEU A 627 23.30 13.89 14.70
CA LEU A 627 22.41 12.80 14.26
C LEU A 627 23.09 11.93 13.21
N LYS A 628 23.21 10.64 13.47
CA LYS A 628 23.59 9.64 12.46
C LYS A 628 22.33 8.99 11.92
N LEU A 629 22.17 9.00 10.59
CA LEU A 629 20.99 8.44 9.91
C LEU A 629 21.45 7.53 8.76
N CYS A 630 21.23 6.24 8.92
CA CYS A 630 21.50 5.22 7.92
C CYS A 630 20.31 5.00 6.98
N GLY A 631 20.49 4.14 5.96
CA GLY A 631 19.50 3.84 4.95
C GLY A 631 18.27 3.19 5.57
N TYR A 632 17.10 3.42 4.97
CA TYR A 632 15.78 3.03 5.50
C TYR A 632 15.39 3.59 6.87
N GLN A 633 16.33 4.15 7.64
CA GLN A 633 16.05 4.66 8.97
C GLN A 633 15.14 5.89 8.95
N SER A 634 14.37 5.98 10.01
CA SER A 634 13.69 7.19 10.44
C SER A 634 13.93 7.39 11.94
N VAL A 635 14.00 8.65 12.37
CA VAL A 635 14.28 8.99 13.76
C VAL A 635 13.22 9.95 14.26
N LEU A 636 12.56 9.55 15.35
CA LEU A 636 11.70 10.41 16.15
C LEU A 636 12.51 11.03 17.27
N MET A 637 12.47 12.36 17.38
CA MET A 637 13.10 13.12 18.43
C MET A 637 12.08 13.93 19.24
N GLU A 638 12.34 14.07 20.53
CA GLU A 638 11.66 15.01 21.40
C GLU A 638 12.64 16.08 21.87
N LEU A 639 12.25 17.34 21.71
CA LEU A 639 13.00 18.52 22.14
C LEU A 639 12.36 19.10 23.40
N GLN A 640 13.14 19.23 24.46
CA GLN A 640 12.71 19.75 25.75
C GLN A 640 13.52 20.98 26.15
N ASP A 641 12.87 21.95 26.79
CA ASP A 641 13.54 23.12 27.37
C ASP A 641 14.46 22.65 28.52
N GLY A 642 15.77 22.89 28.46
CA GLY A 642 16.68 22.50 29.54
C GLY A 642 18.15 22.28 29.16
N ILE A 643 18.93 21.84 30.15
CA ILE A 643 20.38 21.60 30.06
C ILE A 643 20.67 20.11 30.26
N GLY A 644 21.04 19.41 29.19
CA GLY A 644 21.62 18.07 29.26
C GLY A 644 22.77 17.88 28.26
N SER A 645 23.74 17.03 28.58
CA SER A 645 24.81 16.58 27.67
C SER A 645 25.02 15.08 27.84
N CYS A 646 25.12 14.34 26.74
CA CYS A 646 25.48 12.92 26.70
C CYS A 646 26.73 12.75 25.82
N GLN A 647 27.60 11.79 26.14
CA GLN A 647 28.73 11.38 25.28
C GLN A 647 28.46 10.00 24.70
N GLU A 648 28.85 9.79 23.43
CA GLU A 648 28.76 8.50 22.76
C GLU A 648 29.82 7.52 23.29
N ASP A 649 29.47 6.25 23.33
CA ASP A 649 30.43 5.18 23.61
C ASP A 649 31.46 5.07 22.48
N GLN A 650 32.73 4.90 22.84
CA GLN A 650 33.80 4.69 21.88
C GLN A 650 34.00 3.20 21.61
N GLU A 651 33.96 2.80 20.33
CA GLU A 651 34.36 1.46 19.91
C GLU A 651 35.88 1.26 20.07
N ILE A 652 36.25 0.19 20.76
CA ILE A 652 37.63 -0.20 21.06
C ILE A 652 38.10 -1.34 20.16
N SER A 653 37.22 -2.30 19.88
CA SER A 653 37.51 -3.40 18.98
C SER A 653 36.24 -3.97 18.35
N MET A 654 36.39 -4.52 17.15
CA MET A 654 35.36 -5.26 16.44
C MET A 654 35.95 -6.57 15.93
N ASN A 655 35.42 -7.70 16.42
CA ASN A 655 35.92 -9.03 16.14
C ASN A 655 34.83 -9.86 15.44
N ARG A 656 35.17 -10.54 14.34
CA ARG A 656 34.25 -11.48 13.69
C ARG A 656 34.08 -12.72 14.58
N LEU A 657 32.84 -13.19 14.72
CA LEU A 657 32.51 -14.39 15.48
C LEU A 657 32.48 -15.62 14.58
N ASP A 658 33.08 -16.70 15.07
CA ASP A 658 32.95 -18.03 14.47
C ASP A 658 31.67 -18.71 15.00
N GLY A 659 31.01 -19.47 14.14
CA GLY A 659 29.80 -20.22 14.51
C GLY A 659 29.28 -21.07 13.37
N THR A 660 28.17 -21.75 13.62
CA THR A 660 27.54 -22.67 12.66
C THR A 660 26.17 -22.15 12.26
N TRP A 661 25.95 -22.08 10.94
CA TRP A 661 24.65 -21.76 10.36
C TRP A 661 23.84 -23.04 10.10
N GLU A 662 22.59 -23.05 10.54
CA GLU A 662 21.68 -24.20 10.43
C GLU A 662 20.26 -23.72 10.08
N PRO A 663 19.57 -24.34 9.12
CA PRO A 663 18.14 -24.15 8.91
C PRO A 663 17.34 -24.53 10.16
N ASP A 664 16.29 -23.78 10.49
CA ASP A 664 15.41 -24.08 11.64
C ASP A 664 14.37 -25.17 11.36
N ARG A 665 14.24 -25.58 10.10
CA ARG A 665 13.25 -26.54 9.59
C ARG A 665 13.75 -27.18 8.29
N GLU A 666 12.99 -28.16 7.83
CA GLU A 666 13.25 -28.90 6.58
C GLU A 666 13.35 -27.99 5.36
N ASN A 667 14.15 -28.40 4.37
CA ASN A 667 14.22 -27.74 3.08
C ASN A 667 13.01 -28.11 2.22
N THR A 668 12.78 -27.37 1.14
CA THR A 668 11.63 -27.57 0.25
C THR A 668 12.06 -27.51 -1.21
N LEU A 669 11.28 -28.15 -2.08
CA LEU A 669 11.27 -28.01 -3.53
C LEU A 669 9.84 -27.71 -3.98
N THR A 670 9.61 -26.55 -4.58
CA THR A 670 8.33 -26.22 -5.21
C THR A 670 8.24 -26.89 -6.58
N LEU A 671 7.14 -27.61 -6.82
CA LEU A 671 6.77 -28.19 -8.11
C LEU A 671 5.62 -27.37 -8.69
N ASP A 672 5.95 -26.37 -9.50
CA ASP A 672 5.05 -25.45 -10.19
C ASP A 672 4.84 -25.80 -11.67
N TYR A 673 5.41 -26.92 -12.12
CA TYR A 673 5.16 -27.53 -13.43
C TYR A 673 4.41 -28.86 -13.26
N ALA A 674 3.41 -29.07 -14.11
CA ALA A 674 2.64 -30.30 -14.15
C ALA A 674 2.08 -30.59 -15.56
N SER A 675 1.59 -31.80 -15.74
CA SER A 675 0.77 -32.19 -16.88
C SER A 675 -0.63 -32.53 -16.40
N PHE A 676 -1.67 -32.21 -17.18
CA PHE A 676 -3.05 -32.58 -16.85
C PHE A 676 -3.60 -33.64 -17.81
N SER A 677 -4.57 -34.42 -17.35
CA SER A 677 -5.33 -35.37 -18.15
C SER A 677 -6.80 -35.32 -17.77
N LEU A 678 -7.67 -35.39 -18.78
CA LEU A 678 -9.12 -35.46 -18.59
C LEU A 678 -9.57 -36.92 -18.69
N ASP A 679 -10.33 -37.37 -17.67
CA ASP A 679 -10.80 -38.75 -17.52
C ASP A 679 -9.70 -39.83 -17.68
N GLY A 680 -8.44 -39.47 -17.42
CA GLY A 680 -7.27 -40.36 -17.42
C GLY A 680 -6.80 -40.84 -18.80
N GLN A 681 -7.23 -40.21 -19.90
CA GLN A 681 -6.96 -40.71 -21.26
C GLN A 681 -5.57 -40.33 -21.79
N HIS A 682 -5.31 -39.03 -21.98
CA HIS A 682 -4.05 -38.49 -22.49
C HIS A 682 -3.56 -37.37 -21.58
N TYR A 683 -2.26 -37.34 -21.29
CA TYR A 683 -1.65 -36.26 -20.54
C TYR A 683 -1.17 -35.18 -21.50
N SER A 684 -1.39 -33.91 -21.14
CA SER A 684 -0.82 -32.76 -21.82
C SER A 684 0.72 -32.80 -21.77
N GLU A 685 1.36 -31.93 -22.57
CA GLU A 685 2.73 -31.54 -22.28
C GLU A 685 2.82 -30.89 -20.89
N GLU A 686 4.01 -30.95 -20.29
CA GLU A 686 4.29 -30.32 -19.01
C GLU A 686 4.30 -28.81 -19.18
N MET A 687 3.56 -28.11 -18.32
CA MET A 687 3.40 -26.65 -18.33
C MET A 687 3.31 -26.13 -16.90
N GLN A 688 3.39 -24.81 -16.76
CA GLN A 688 3.28 -24.17 -15.46
C GLN A 688 1.84 -24.20 -14.97
N VAL A 689 1.68 -24.54 -13.69
CA VAL A 689 0.37 -24.72 -13.06
C VAL A 689 -0.46 -23.43 -13.15
N VAL A 690 0.15 -22.25 -12.98
CA VAL A 690 -0.56 -20.96 -13.06
C VAL A 690 -1.11 -20.66 -14.47
N GLN A 691 -0.51 -21.23 -15.53
CA GLN A 691 -0.97 -21.09 -16.90
C GLN A 691 -1.96 -22.20 -17.30
N MET A 692 -2.15 -23.20 -16.43
CA MET A 692 -2.94 -24.39 -16.71
C MET A 692 -4.44 -24.13 -16.63
N HIS A 693 -4.93 -23.31 -15.69
CA HIS A 693 -6.38 -23.20 -15.42
C HIS A 693 -7.21 -22.77 -16.64
N PRO A 694 -6.85 -21.71 -17.40
CA PRO A 694 -7.64 -21.33 -18.57
C PRO A 694 -7.69 -22.43 -19.63
N LEU A 695 -6.56 -23.10 -19.89
CA LEU A 695 -6.47 -24.21 -20.84
C LEU A 695 -7.30 -25.41 -20.38
N LEU A 696 -7.14 -25.79 -19.12
CA LEU A 696 -7.86 -26.91 -18.49
C LEU A 696 -9.38 -26.74 -18.67
N TYR A 697 -9.91 -25.56 -18.35
CA TYR A 697 -11.35 -25.30 -18.45
C TYR A 697 -11.85 -25.11 -19.89
N GLN A 698 -11.02 -24.62 -20.81
CA GLN A 698 -11.33 -24.68 -22.25
C GLN A 698 -11.49 -26.13 -22.75
N HIS A 699 -10.64 -27.06 -22.28
CA HIS A 699 -10.72 -28.48 -22.64
C HIS A 699 -11.92 -29.17 -21.99
N ILE A 700 -12.16 -28.95 -20.69
CA ILE A 700 -13.33 -29.50 -19.97
C ILE A 700 -14.63 -29.16 -20.70
N ASN A 701 -14.79 -27.91 -21.14
CA ASN A 701 -15.99 -27.46 -21.84
C ASN A 701 -16.17 -28.12 -23.21
N ARG A 702 -15.08 -28.47 -23.90
CA ARG A 702 -15.12 -29.15 -25.21
C ARG A 702 -15.36 -30.66 -25.07
N GLU A 703 -14.76 -31.29 -24.07
CA GLU A 703 -14.70 -32.75 -23.91
C GLU A 703 -15.75 -33.30 -22.93
N ASN A 704 -16.42 -32.42 -22.18
CA ASN A 704 -17.42 -32.76 -21.14
C ASN A 704 -16.88 -33.75 -20.09
N ALA A 705 -15.61 -33.61 -19.75
CA ALA A 705 -14.90 -34.41 -18.77
C ALA A 705 -15.41 -34.17 -17.35
N ARG A 706 -15.27 -35.18 -16.47
CA ARG A 706 -15.69 -35.07 -15.06
C ARG A 706 -14.56 -35.27 -14.07
N GLU A 707 -13.50 -35.96 -14.48
CA GLU A 707 -12.31 -36.17 -13.66
C GLU A 707 -11.11 -35.43 -14.25
N ILE A 708 -10.37 -34.74 -13.38
CA ILE A 708 -9.11 -34.09 -13.74
C ILE A 708 -7.98 -34.83 -13.02
N TYR A 709 -6.95 -35.20 -13.77
CA TYR A 709 -5.72 -35.76 -13.22
C TYR A 709 -4.58 -34.78 -13.44
N ILE A 710 -3.83 -34.47 -12.38
CA ILE A 710 -2.68 -33.57 -12.43
C ILE A 710 -1.45 -34.34 -11.99
N LYS A 711 -0.41 -34.35 -12.81
CA LYS A 711 0.81 -35.12 -12.59
C LYS A 711 2.03 -34.22 -12.52
N TYR A 712 2.67 -34.25 -11.36
CA TYR A 712 3.92 -33.56 -11.02
C TYR A 712 5.08 -34.55 -11.04
N ARG A 713 6.29 -34.04 -11.21
CA ARG A 713 7.51 -34.85 -11.30
C ARG A 713 8.65 -34.22 -10.52
N PHE A 714 9.46 -35.04 -9.87
CA PHE A 714 10.69 -34.61 -9.22
C PHE A 714 11.77 -35.68 -9.33
N PHE A 715 13.04 -35.29 -9.20
CA PHE A 715 14.17 -36.21 -9.29
C PHE A 715 14.84 -36.39 -7.92
N ASP A 716 14.85 -37.61 -7.40
CA ASP A 716 15.54 -37.99 -6.16
C ASP A 716 16.93 -38.58 -6.47
N GLY A 717 17.97 -37.76 -6.33
CA GLY A 717 19.38 -38.16 -6.48
C GLY A 717 20.08 -38.43 -5.14
N ARG A 718 19.35 -38.46 -4.02
CA ARG A 718 19.92 -38.65 -2.69
C ARG A 718 20.38 -40.10 -2.50
N SER A 719 21.56 -40.25 -1.89
CA SER A 719 22.04 -41.55 -1.43
C SER A 719 21.42 -41.90 -0.08
N ASN A 720 21.14 -40.89 0.76
CA ASN A 720 20.41 -41.03 2.01
C ASN A 720 18.90 -40.97 1.76
N LYS A 721 18.18 -42.04 2.10
CA LYS A 721 16.71 -42.12 1.99
C LYS A 721 16.02 -41.58 3.24
N SER A 722 16.41 -40.37 3.66
CA SER A 722 15.67 -39.64 4.68
C SER A 722 14.21 -39.42 4.22
N PRO A 723 13.22 -39.44 5.14
CA PRO A 723 11.81 -39.29 4.79
C PRO A 723 11.53 -38.06 3.94
N LEU A 724 10.59 -38.20 3.00
CA LEU A 724 10.06 -37.10 2.21
C LEU A 724 8.57 -36.96 2.44
N ILE A 725 8.11 -35.72 2.42
CA ILE A 725 6.70 -35.34 2.58
C ILE A 725 6.29 -34.51 1.37
N ALA A 726 5.12 -34.79 0.78
CA ALA A 726 4.48 -33.90 -0.17
C ALA A 726 3.41 -33.07 0.53
N ALA A 727 3.44 -31.75 0.38
CA ALA A 727 2.40 -30.85 0.85
C ALA A 727 1.59 -30.31 -0.34
N LEU A 728 0.26 -30.46 -0.29
CA LEU A 728 -0.64 -30.16 -1.41
C LEU A 728 -2.06 -29.78 -0.94
N GLU A 729 -2.80 -29.07 -1.77
CA GLU A 729 -4.21 -28.74 -1.54
C GLU A 729 -5.10 -29.93 -1.90
N ASP A 730 -5.84 -30.47 -0.93
CA ASP A 730 -6.56 -31.75 -1.07
C ASP A 730 -8.08 -31.68 -0.87
N ASP A 731 -8.64 -30.53 -0.52
CA ASP A 731 -10.09 -30.37 -0.26
C ASP A 731 -10.96 -30.90 -1.41
N ASP A 732 -10.53 -30.70 -2.65
CA ASP A 732 -11.21 -31.15 -3.87
C ASP A 732 -10.60 -32.43 -4.47
N CYS A 733 -9.59 -33.00 -3.81
CA CYS A 733 -8.91 -34.23 -4.25
C CYS A 733 -9.69 -35.49 -3.85
N THR A 734 -9.86 -36.39 -4.81
CA THR A 734 -10.49 -37.71 -4.63
C THR A 734 -9.48 -38.86 -4.67
N GLY A 735 -8.19 -38.57 -4.89
CA GLY A 735 -7.14 -39.57 -4.87
C GLY A 735 -5.75 -38.99 -5.13
N ILE A 736 -4.75 -39.59 -4.49
CA ILE A 736 -3.34 -39.15 -4.50
C ILE A 736 -2.46 -40.39 -4.65
N TRP A 737 -1.48 -40.33 -5.55
CA TRP A 737 -0.55 -41.42 -5.83
C TRP A 737 0.90 -40.93 -5.92
N CYS A 738 1.84 -41.71 -5.37
CA CYS A 738 3.27 -41.60 -5.60
C CYS A 738 3.75 -42.83 -6.38
N ASN A 739 4.31 -42.64 -7.58
CA ASN A 739 4.74 -43.75 -8.46
C ASN A 739 3.71 -44.88 -8.57
N GLU A 740 2.46 -44.52 -8.86
CA GLU A 740 1.31 -45.45 -8.97
C GLU A 740 0.82 -46.06 -7.63
N ALA A 741 1.59 -45.97 -6.54
CA ALA A 741 1.15 -46.38 -5.22
C ALA A 741 0.21 -45.32 -4.62
N SER A 742 -0.97 -45.71 -4.17
CA SER A 742 -1.91 -44.77 -3.56
C SER A 742 -1.43 -44.36 -2.17
N ILE A 743 -1.34 -43.05 -1.96
CA ILE A 743 -0.97 -42.44 -0.68
C ILE A 743 -2.11 -41.61 -0.09
N THR A 744 -3.32 -41.68 -0.66
CA THR A 744 -4.50 -40.92 -0.22
C THR A 744 -4.78 -41.06 1.28
N SER A 745 -4.53 -42.25 1.86
CA SER A 745 -4.74 -42.51 3.29
C SER A 745 -3.59 -42.02 4.19
N CYS A 746 -2.52 -41.46 3.63
CA CYS A 746 -1.33 -41.01 4.35
C CYS A 746 -1.39 -39.52 4.71
N ARG A 747 -2.60 -38.92 4.74
CA ARG A 747 -2.81 -37.52 5.14
C ARG A 747 -2.35 -37.31 6.58
N GLY A 748 -1.46 -36.36 6.78
CA GLY A 748 -0.85 -35.98 8.06
C GLY A 748 -1.25 -34.56 8.47
N GLY A 749 -0.26 -33.78 8.89
CA GLY A 749 -0.42 -32.38 9.31
C GLY A 749 -0.73 -31.44 8.14
N TRP A 750 -0.50 -30.15 8.38
CA TRP A 750 -0.64 -29.10 7.37
C TRP A 750 0.66 -28.31 7.25
N TYR A 751 0.86 -27.66 6.10
CA TYR A 751 2.04 -26.88 5.79
C TYR A 751 1.64 -25.55 5.19
N LEU A 752 2.19 -24.44 5.71
CA LEU A 752 1.94 -23.06 5.26
C LEU A 752 0.51 -22.57 5.55
N ASP A 753 -0.51 -23.32 5.16
CA ASP A 753 -1.92 -23.04 5.36
C ASP A 753 -2.68 -24.30 5.78
N ARG A 754 -3.76 -24.15 6.56
CA ARG A 754 -4.59 -25.28 7.02
C ARG A 754 -5.29 -26.03 5.88
N LYS A 755 -5.33 -25.47 4.67
CA LYS A 755 -5.85 -26.14 3.45
C LYS A 755 -4.79 -26.88 2.63
N ILE A 756 -3.53 -26.85 3.07
CA ILE A 756 -2.41 -27.53 2.40
C ILE A 756 -1.94 -28.65 3.33
N HIS A 757 -2.29 -29.89 3.01
CA HIS A 757 -2.04 -31.05 3.86
C HIS A 757 -0.78 -31.81 3.45
N GLU A 758 -0.13 -32.40 4.45
CA GLU A 758 1.09 -33.18 4.29
C GLU A 758 0.78 -34.66 4.04
N TYR A 759 1.54 -35.29 3.17
CA TYR A 759 1.46 -36.71 2.82
C TYR A 759 2.86 -37.32 2.84
N GLU A 760 3.06 -38.31 3.70
CA GLU A 760 4.32 -39.07 3.70
C GLU A 760 4.47 -39.83 2.39
N LEU A 761 5.62 -39.65 1.71
CA LEU A 761 5.92 -40.38 0.47
C LEU A 761 6.52 -41.77 0.74
N GLY A 762 7.03 -41.99 1.95
CA GLY A 762 7.46 -43.30 2.44
C GLY A 762 8.46 -44.02 1.53
N GLU A 763 8.30 -45.35 1.44
CA GLU A 763 9.09 -46.25 0.58
C GLU A 763 8.72 -46.16 -0.91
N TYR A 764 7.71 -45.37 -1.27
CA TYR A 764 7.22 -45.28 -2.65
C TYR A 764 8.11 -44.42 -3.55
N VAL A 765 9.03 -43.64 -2.97
CA VAL A 765 10.04 -42.88 -3.71
C VAL A 765 11.16 -43.81 -4.17
N THR A 766 11.44 -43.79 -5.47
CA THR A 766 12.54 -44.53 -6.11
C THR A 766 13.70 -43.60 -6.46
N GLU A 767 14.90 -44.15 -6.63
CA GLU A 767 16.03 -43.39 -7.18
C GLU A 767 15.71 -42.88 -8.59
N GLY A 768 16.01 -41.62 -8.86
CA GLY A 768 15.75 -40.97 -10.14
C GLY A 768 14.39 -40.28 -10.19
N TRP A 769 13.67 -40.45 -11.30
CA TRP A 769 12.41 -39.74 -11.54
C TRP A 769 11.24 -40.35 -10.78
N ASN A 770 10.52 -39.50 -10.07
CA ASN A 770 9.33 -39.84 -9.32
C ASN A 770 8.14 -39.00 -9.81
N THR A 771 6.93 -39.50 -9.57
CA THR A 771 5.67 -38.84 -9.95
C THR A 771 4.74 -38.72 -8.76
N ILE A 772 4.08 -37.57 -8.62
CA ILE A 772 2.93 -37.38 -7.75
C ILE A 772 1.73 -37.09 -8.64
N THR A 773 0.67 -37.88 -8.53
CA THR A 773 -0.57 -37.68 -9.32
C THR A 773 -1.73 -37.39 -8.38
N LEU A 774 -2.48 -36.32 -8.68
CA LEU A 774 -3.67 -35.90 -7.97
C LEU A 774 -4.89 -36.09 -8.88
N ARG A 775 -6.00 -36.57 -8.33
CA ARG A 775 -7.28 -36.68 -9.04
C ARG A 775 -8.32 -35.79 -8.38
N TYR A 776 -8.96 -34.94 -9.17
CA TYR A 776 -10.05 -34.06 -8.74
C TYR A 776 -11.36 -34.46 -9.43
N TYR A 777 -12.48 -34.17 -8.77
CA TYR A 777 -13.82 -34.31 -9.34
C TYR A 777 -14.41 -32.93 -9.59
N LEU A 778 -14.95 -32.69 -10.79
CA LEU A 778 -15.59 -31.43 -11.14
C LEU A 778 -17.06 -31.40 -10.69
N PRO A 779 -17.46 -30.48 -9.80
CA PRO A 779 -18.86 -30.35 -9.39
C PRO A 779 -19.77 -29.79 -10.50
N GLY A 780 -19.22 -29.08 -11.49
CA GLY A 780 -19.93 -28.52 -12.65
C GLY A 780 -18.99 -27.85 -13.66
N ASN A 781 -19.51 -27.50 -14.85
CA ASN A 781 -18.72 -26.92 -15.97
C ASN A 781 -19.17 -25.50 -16.41
N ASN A 782 -20.14 -24.88 -15.75
CA ASN A 782 -20.56 -23.51 -16.05
C ASN A 782 -19.64 -22.52 -15.33
N ILE A 783 -18.54 -22.15 -15.99
CA ILE A 783 -17.65 -21.09 -15.51
C ILE A 783 -17.87 -19.85 -16.36
N LYS A 784 -18.10 -18.72 -15.69
CA LYS A 784 -18.24 -17.42 -16.33
C LYS A 784 -16.88 -17.02 -16.89
N ASP A 785 -16.84 -16.68 -18.18
CA ASP A 785 -15.66 -16.01 -18.74
C ASP A 785 -15.67 -14.56 -18.25
N VAL A 786 -14.61 -14.18 -17.53
CA VAL A 786 -14.46 -12.84 -16.95
C VAL A 786 -13.48 -11.98 -17.74
N GLU A 787 -12.93 -12.48 -18.85
CA GLU A 787 -12.04 -11.71 -19.71
C GLU A 787 -12.79 -10.54 -20.35
N GLY A 788 -12.28 -9.32 -20.14
CA GLY A 788 -12.87 -8.09 -20.66
C GLY A 788 -14.10 -7.58 -19.91
N LEU A 789 -14.52 -8.24 -18.82
CA LEU A 789 -15.54 -7.71 -17.92
C LEU A 789 -14.99 -6.63 -17.01
N PHE A 790 -15.90 -5.86 -16.40
CA PHE A 790 -15.52 -4.86 -15.41
C PHE A 790 -14.86 -5.51 -14.18
N GLU A 791 -14.02 -4.73 -13.48
CA GLU A 791 -13.17 -5.23 -12.40
C GLU A 791 -13.95 -5.91 -11.26
N THR A 792 -15.18 -5.48 -11.00
CA THR A 792 -16.13 -6.10 -10.05
C THR A 792 -16.27 -7.60 -10.25
N GLU A 793 -16.28 -8.08 -11.50
CA GLU A 793 -16.40 -9.50 -11.81
C GLU A 793 -15.06 -10.23 -11.77
N VAL A 794 -13.97 -9.54 -12.17
CA VAL A 794 -12.62 -10.09 -12.15
C VAL A 794 -12.14 -10.33 -10.72
N ASN A 795 -12.40 -9.39 -9.80
CA ASN A 795 -11.92 -9.41 -8.41
C ASN A 795 -12.61 -10.46 -7.53
N ARG A 796 -13.77 -10.98 -7.95
CA ARG A 796 -14.53 -12.04 -7.25
C ARG A 796 -14.30 -13.42 -7.85
N PHE A 797 -13.64 -13.50 -9.00
CA PHE A 797 -13.52 -14.73 -9.78
C PHE A 797 -12.53 -15.73 -9.17
N TYR A 798 -12.93 -16.99 -9.14
CA TYR A 798 -12.06 -18.14 -8.86
C TYR A 798 -12.64 -19.38 -9.56
N TYR A 799 -11.79 -20.36 -9.86
CA TYR A 799 -12.27 -21.59 -10.49
C TYR A 799 -12.86 -22.56 -9.44
N PRO A 800 -13.86 -23.39 -9.79
CA PRO A 800 -14.42 -24.39 -8.89
C PRO A 800 -13.39 -25.40 -8.34
N VAL A 801 -12.38 -25.73 -9.16
CA VAL A 801 -11.25 -26.58 -8.77
C VAL A 801 -9.98 -25.91 -9.31
N GLU A 802 -9.04 -25.62 -8.41
CA GLU A 802 -7.80 -24.88 -8.73
C GLU A 802 -6.58 -25.75 -8.41
N PRO A 803 -6.18 -26.67 -9.31
CA PRO A 803 -4.93 -27.39 -9.09
C PRO A 803 -3.76 -26.42 -8.94
N GLU A 804 -2.94 -26.62 -7.92
CA GLU A 804 -1.92 -25.66 -7.52
C GLU A 804 -0.53 -26.30 -7.42
N ALA A 805 0.51 -25.48 -7.24
CA ALA A 805 1.86 -26.01 -7.02
C ALA A 805 1.90 -26.89 -5.76
N ILE A 806 2.68 -27.97 -5.79
CA ILE A 806 2.91 -28.84 -4.62
C ILE A 806 4.34 -28.70 -4.11
N TYR A 807 4.56 -29.07 -2.85
CA TYR A 807 5.85 -28.85 -2.19
C TYR A 807 6.42 -30.17 -1.68
N ILE A 808 7.63 -30.52 -2.10
CA ILE A 808 8.36 -31.67 -1.54
C ILE A 808 9.24 -31.17 -0.40
N LYS A 809 9.08 -31.73 0.80
CA LYS A 809 9.78 -31.35 2.03
C LYS A 809 10.67 -32.49 2.53
N GLY A 810 11.81 -32.14 3.13
CA GLY A 810 12.67 -33.09 3.83
C GLY A 810 14.08 -32.56 4.09
N ASP A 811 14.92 -33.43 4.63
CA ASP A 811 16.34 -33.15 4.88
C ASP A 811 17.17 -33.43 3.60
N PHE A 812 17.27 -32.41 2.75
CA PHE A 812 18.00 -32.46 1.49
C PHE A 812 18.52 -31.09 1.05
N SER A 813 19.44 -31.10 0.09
CA SER A 813 19.81 -29.92 -0.71
C SER A 813 19.19 -30.01 -2.11
N VAL A 814 18.94 -28.86 -2.73
CA VAL A 814 18.46 -28.79 -4.12
C VAL A 814 19.63 -28.39 -5.03
N ASP A 815 20.02 -29.28 -5.92
CA ASP A 815 20.99 -29.02 -6.98
C ASP A 815 20.31 -28.60 -8.28
N ILE A 816 20.97 -27.72 -9.01
CA ILE A 816 20.54 -27.27 -10.35
C ILE A 816 21.52 -27.87 -11.35
N LEU A 817 21.02 -28.70 -12.27
CA LEU A 817 21.86 -29.23 -13.35
C LEU A 817 22.30 -28.16 -14.35
N GLY A 818 21.46 -27.16 -14.55
CA GLY A 818 21.71 -26.04 -15.44
C GLY A 818 22.58 -24.96 -14.84
N ARG A 819 22.71 -23.87 -15.59
CA ARG A 819 23.45 -22.70 -15.12
C ARG A 819 22.57 -21.85 -14.23
N TYR A 820 23.20 -21.27 -13.22
CA TYR A 820 22.64 -20.18 -12.45
C TYR A 820 23.70 -19.08 -12.30
N TRP A 821 23.26 -17.85 -12.15
CA TRP A 821 24.14 -16.70 -11.94
C TRP A 821 23.46 -15.61 -11.15
N ARG A 822 24.29 -14.75 -10.55
CA ARG A 822 23.83 -13.65 -9.70
C ARG A 822 23.49 -12.42 -10.55
N GLN A 823 22.29 -11.89 -10.38
CA GLN A 823 21.89 -10.53 -10.76
C GLN A 823 22.01 -9.61 -9.53
N ALA A 824 21.80 -8.30 -9.70
CA ALA A 824 21.89 -7.36 -8.58
C ALA A 824 20.96 -7.73 -7.41
N THR A 825 19.70 -8.02 -7.71
CA THR A 825 18.64 -8.24 -6.71
C THR A 825 18.31 -9.71 -6.46
N HIS A 826 18.66 -10.62 -7.38
CA HIS A 826 18.23 -12.01 -7.34
C HIS A 826 19.25 -12.94 -8.03
N TRP A 827 19.06 -14.24 -7.89
CA TRP A 827 19.70 -15.28 -8.68
C TRP A 827 18.76 -15.69 -9.80
N THR A 828 19.33 -15.87 -11.00
CA THR A 828 18.63 -16.48 -12.11
C THR A 828 19.12 -17.90 -12.28
N ALA A 829 18.20 -18.85 -12.48
CA ALA A 829 18.50 -20.24 -12.79
C ALA A 829 17.77 -20.68 -14.07
N ASP A 830 18.49 -21.38 -14.95
CA ASP A 830 17.89 -22.01 -16.13
C ASP A 830 16.89 -23.11 -15.69
N PRO A 831 15.81 -23.37 -16.45
CA PRO A 831 14.75 -24.36 -16.14
C PRO A 831 15.21 -25.82 -16.12
N GLU A 832 16.50 -26.07 -16.19
CA GLU A 832 17.02 -27.42 -16.09
C GLU A 832 16.67 -28.03 -14.73
N ARG A 833 16.67 -29.36 -14.68
CA ARG A 833 16.08 -30.14 -13.58
C ARG A 833 16.66 -29.74 -12.22
N PHE A 834 15.79 -29.50 -11.25
CA PHE A 834 16.11 -29.52 -9.84
C PHE A 834 16.28 -30.97 -9.37
N ILE A 835 17.37 -31.24 -8.65
CA ILE A 835 17.71 -32.56 -8.11
C ILE A 835 17.73 -32.47 -6.60
N LEU A 836 17.01 -33.38 -5.93
CA LEU A 836 17.21 -33.61 -4.51
C LEU A 836 18.55 -34.33 -4.32
N SER A 837 19.45 -33.76 -3.53
CA SER A 837 20.74 -34.35 -3.16
C SER A 837 20.93 -34.36 -1.65
N ASP A 838 21.89 -35.16 -1.19
CA ASP A 838 22.13 -35.30 0.25
C ASP A 838 22.43 -33.93 0.86
N TYR A 839 21.87 -33.66 2.05
CA TYR A 839 22.03 -32.39 2.73
C TYR A 839 23.51 -32.02 2.90
N ARG A 840 23.85 -30.78 2.53
CA ARG A 840 25.19 -30.23 2.69
C ARG A 840 25.22 -29.21 3.82
N LYS A 841 26.21 -29.36 4.70
CA LYS A 841 26.49 -28.38 5.75
C LYS A 841 26.84 -27.04 5.11
N LEU A 842 26.20 -25.97 5.61
CA LEU A 842 26.42 -24.61 5.15
C LEU A 842 27.84 -24.14 5.47
N ASN A 843 28.47 -23.42 4.54
CA ASN A 843 29.89 -23.05 4.61
C ASN A 843 30.15 -21.63 5.18
N GLY A 844 29.14 -21.00 5.78
CA GLY A 844 29.25 -19.64 6.37
C GLY A 844 29.33 -18.50 5.35
N SER A 845 29.04 -18.76 4.07
CA SER A 845 28.83 -17.72 3.04
C SER A 845 27.68 -16.79 3.39
N ALA A 846 27.73 -15.57 2.85
CA ALA A 846 26.74 -14.53 3.11
C ALA A 846 25.34 -14.85 2.58
N ASP A 847 25.26 -15.69 1.55
CA ASP A 847 24.01 -16.12 0.93
C ASP A 847 23.95 -17.66 0.94
N VAL A 848 22.89 -18.19 1.55
CA VAL A 848 22.65 -19.64 1.68
C VAL A 848 21.82 -20.21 0.52
N THR A 849 21.16 -19.35 -0.26
CA THR A 849 20.31 -19.74 -1.39
C THR A 849 21.04 -20.67 -2.37
N PRO A 850 22.23 -20.30 -2.92
CA PRO A 850 22.93 -21.15 -3.88
C PRO A 850 23.61 -22.37 -3.25
N GLN A 851 23.55 -22.55 -1.94
CA GLN A 851 24.12 -23.71 -1.24
C GLN A 851 23.16 -24.92 -1.24
N GLY A 852 21.98 -24.78 -1.85
CA GLY A 852 20.96 -25.83 -1.97
C GLY A 852 19.64 -25.48 -1.29
N LEU A 853 19.47 -24.24 -0.82
CA LEU A 853 18.28 -23.73 -0.14
C LEU A 853 17.42 -22.83 -1.06
N TRP A 854 17.33 -23.18 -2.34
CA TRP A 854 16.67 -22.36 -3.38
C TRP A 854 15.20 -22.03 -3.09
N PHE A 855 14.43 -22.97 -2.52
CA PHE A 855 13.01 -22.79 -2.18
C PHE A 855 12.76 -22.73 -0.66
N TYR A 856 13.81 -22.46 0.11
CA TYR A 856 13.71 -22.43 1.57
C TYR A 856 12.90 -21.21 2.05
N ARG A 857 11.96 -21.43 2.97
CA ARG A 857 11.15 -20.36 3.60
C ARG A 857 11.34 -20.23 5.11
N GLY A 858 12.14 -21.11 5.72
CA GLY A 858 12.33 -21.11 7.16
C GLY A 858 13.32 -20.04 7.63
N ASN A 859 13.73 -20.14 8.88
CA ASN A 859 14.66 -19.21 9.51
C ASN A 859 16.07 -19.82 9.58
N LEU A 860 17.10 -18.97 9.59
CA LEU A 860 18.50 -19.42 9.67
C LEU A 860 19.09 -19.12 11.05
N LYS A 861 19.54 -20.16 11.75
CA LYS A 861 20.12 -20.08 13.09
C LYS A 861 21.64 -20.02 13.02
N PHE A 862 22.24 -19.07 13.72
CA PHE A 862 23.66 -18.99 14.00
C PHE A 862 23.90 -19.08 15.50
N ARG A 863 24.73 -20.04 15.91
CA ARG A 863 25.13 -20.19 17.32
C ARG A 863 26.61 -19.88 17.49
N THR A 864 26.89 -19.08 18.52
CA THR A 864 28.24 -18.73 18.93
C THR A 864 28.31 -18.55 20.45
N THR A 865 29.51 -18.28 20.96
CA THR A 865 29.76 -18.03 22.37
C THR A 865 30.46 -16.70 22.56
N ILE A 866 29.96 -15.88 23.49
CA ILE A 866 30.57 -14.60 23.88
C ILE A 866 30.96 -14.64 25.36
N LYS A 867 32.19 -14.21 25.66
CA LYS A 867 32.68 -14.13 27.04
C LYS A 867 32.46 -12.72 27.58
N LYS A 868 31.84 -12.59 28.76
CA LYS A 868 31.62 -11.29 29.39
C LYS A 868 32.94 -10.60 29.78
N LYS A 869 33.09 -9.32 29.42
CA LYS A 869 34.25 -8.47 29.71
C LYS A 869 33.86 -7.39 30.72
N ALA A 870 34.63 -7.28 31.80
CA ALA A 870 34.34 -6.32 32.86
C ALA A 870 34.60 -4.88 32.40
N GLY A 871 33.66 -3.97 32.67
CA GLY A 871 33.78 -2.53 32.37
C GLY A 871 33.69 -2.17 30.88
N MET A 872 33.20 -3.09 30.03
CA MET A 872 32.96 -2.86 28.61
C MET A 872 31.48 -3.05 28.29
N HIS A 873 30.97 -2.27 27.35
CA HIS A 873 29.70 -2.53 26.71
C HIS A 873 29.94 -3.45 25.50
N GLN A 874 29.33 -4.63 25.49
CA GLN A 874 29.56 -5.63 24.45
C GLN A 874 28.35 -5.69 23.52
N TRP A 875 28.56 -5.35 22.25
CA TRP A 875 27.55 -5.30 21.21
C TRP A 875 27.71 -6.47 20.25
N ILE A 876 26.59 -6.95 19.71
CA ILE A 876 26.58 -7.81 18.53
C ILE A 876 26.17 -6.99 17.33
N CYS A 877 26.89 -7.16 16.22
CA CYS A 877 26.69 -6.41 14.98
C CYS A 877 26.60 -7.38 13.80
N LEU A 878 25.62 -7.17 12.93
CA LEU A 878 25.48 -7.88 11.66
C LEU A 878 25.67 -6.91 10.50
N ASN A 879 26.15 -7.41 9.36
CA ASN A 879 26.24 -6.61 8.13
C ASN A 879 25.60 -7.35 6.95
N ARG A 880 25.14 -6.59 5.94
CA ARG A 880 24.54 -7.11 4.70
C ARG A 880 23.48 -8.18 5.00
N VAL A 881 22.47 -7.82 5.76
CA VAL A 881 21.39 -8.72 6.17
C VAL A 881 20.40 -8.87 5.02
N ASP A 882 20.31 -10.07 4.46
CA ASP A 882 19.29 -10.47 3.49
C ASP A 882 18.27 -11.36 4.22
N ALA A 883 17.40 -10.75 5.03
CA ALA A 883 16.39 -11.42 5.85
C ALA A 883 15.23 -10.45 6.16
N ALA A 884 14.09 -10.96 6.64
CA ALA A 884 12.95 -10.11 7.02
C ALA A 884 13.27 -9.26 8.26
N ALA A 885 13.94 -9.85 9.25
CA ALA A 885 14.45 -9.24 10.47
C ALA A 885 15.45 -10.21 11.15
N VAL A 886 16.08 -9.76 12.24
CA VAL A 886 17.06 -10.54 13.00
C VAL A 886 16.64 -10.59 14.47
N LYS A 887 16.53 -11.80 15.03
CA LYS A 887 16.33 -11.98 16.47
C LYS A 887 17.64 -12.45 17.12
N VAL A 888 18.03 -11.80 18.20
CA VAL A 888 19.20 -12.17 19.00
C VAL A 888 18.73 -12.64 20.37
N SER A 889 19.15 -13.86 20.73
CA SER A 889 18.80 -14.50 22.00
C SER A 889 20.06 -14.82 22.80
N CYS A 890 20.07 -14.45 24.08
CA CYS A 890 21.13 -14.79 25.01
C CYS A 890 20.58 -14.95 26.43
N ASN A 891 20.87 -16.08 27.08
CA ASN A 891 20.47 -16.39 28.46
C ASN A 891 18.98 -16.17 28.77
N GLY A 892 18.10 -16.54 27.82
CA GLY A 892 16.64 -16.40 27.98
C GLY A 892 16.09 -14.99 27.80
N LYS A 893 16.91 -14.05 27.31
CA LYS A 893 16.48 -12.72 26.87
C LYS A 893 16.59 -12.64 25.35
N ASP A 894 15.64 -11.95 24.74
CA ASP A 894 15.57 -11.74 23.29
C ASP A 894 15.58 -10.26 22.95
N LYS A 895 16.15 -9.92 21.79
CA LYS A 895 16.04 -8.61 21.16
C LYS A 895 15.81 -8.78 19.67
N LEU A 896 14.81 -8.07 19.14
CA LEU A 896 14.54 -8.03 17.70
C LEU A 896 15.21 -6.80 17.08
N LEU A 897 15.90 -7.01 15.97
CA LEU A 897 16.49 -5.99 15.12
C LEU A 897 15.74 -6.00 13.79
N TYR A 898 15.05 -4.91 13.49
CA TYR A 898 14.16 -4.80 12.35
C TYR A 898 14.40 -3.54 11.50
N MET A 899 15.49 -2.82 11.76
CA MET A 899 15.92 -1.63 11.03
C MET A 899 17.42 -1.48 11.22
N GLU A 900 18.14 -0.97 10.21
CA GLU A 900 19.53 -0.56 10.38
C GLU A 900 19.68 0.43 11.56
N PRO A 901 20.85 0.49 12.22
CA PRO A 901 21.91 -0.51 12.15
C PRO A 901 21.48 -1.83 12.81
N TYR A 902 21.78 -2.97 12.18
CA TYR A 902 21.54 -4.30 12.76
C TYR A 902 22.56 -4.63 13.85
N GLU A 903 22.50 -3.88 14.95
CA GLU A 903 23.31 -4.08 16.14
C GLU A 903 22.51 -3.89 17.43
N THR A 904 22.90 -4.60 18.48
CA THR A 904 22.37 -4.37 19.83
C THR A 904 23.41 -4.60 20.91
N ASP A 905 23.30 -3.82 21.98
CA ASP A 905 23.99 -4.04 23.24
C ASP A 905 23.52 -5.36 23.90
N LEU A 906 24.46 -6.24 24.21
CA LEU A 906 24.26 -7.51 24.93
C LEU A 906 24.67 -7.42 26.41
N THR A 907 25.22 -6.31 26.89
CA THR A 907 25.87 -6.19 28.20
C THR A 907 25.00 -6.69 29.35
N GLU A 908 23.72 -6.33 29.36
CA GLU A 908 22.75 -6.76 30.38
C GLU A 908 22.20 -8.17 30.17
N MET A 909 22.44 -8.77 29.00
CA MET A 909 22.07 -10.16 28.67
C MET A 909 23.18 -11.14 29.06
N LEU A 910 24.43 -10.68 29.15
CA LEU A 910 25.58 -11.50 29.49
C LEU A 910 25.71 -11.72 31.00
N VAL A 911 25.99 -12.97 31.40
CA VAL A 911 26.43 -13.36 32.74
C VAL A 911 27.94 -13.61 32.76
N ASP A 912 28.53 -13.63 33.96
CA ASP A 912 29.97 -13.87 34.11
C ASP A 912 30.35 -15.26 33.55
N GLY A 913 31.37 -15.29 32.69
CA GLY A 913 31.81 -16.50 32.01
C GLY A 913 31.45 -16.50 30.52
N GLU A 914 31.29 -17.70 29.96
CA GLU A 914 30.88 -17.92 28.57
C GLU A 914 29.35 -17.92 28.46
N ASN A 915 28.84 -17.22 27.46
CA ASN A 915 27.41 -17.08 27.19
C ASN A 915 27.12 -17.64 25.81
N GLN A 916 26.09 -18.48 25.69
CA GLN A 916 25.60 -18.88 24.37
C GLN A 916 24.74 -17.77 23.80
N VAL A 917 25.05 -17.39 22.56
CA VAL A 917 24.31 -16.39 21.79
C VAL A 917 23.78 -17.08 20.55
N GLU A 918 22.48 -16.98 20.34
CA GLU A 918 21.81 -17.42 19.12
C GLU A 918 21.34 -16.19 18.33
N VAL A 919 21.62 -16.19 17.04
CA VAL A 919 21.14 -15.20 16.08
C VAL A 919 20.24 -15.93 15.09
N LEU A 920 18.99 -15.49 14.96
CA LEU A 920 18.00 -16.05 14.06
C LEU A 920 17.68 -15.04 12.97
N LEU A 921 18.03 -15.35 11.73
CA LEU A 921 17.60 -14.58 10.55
C LEU A 921 16.22 -15.08 10.12
N LEU A 922 15.24 -14.18 10.06
CA LEU A 922 13.88 -14.53 9.69
C LEU A 922 13.74 -14.63 8.17
N GLY A 923 13.23 -15.76 7.69
CA GLY A 923 13.03 -16.02 6.26
C GLY A 923 11.82 -15.30 5.68
N THR A 924 11.52 -15.54 4.40
CA THR A 924 10.30 -15.05 3.73
C THR A 924 9.70 -16.13 2.83
N ASN A 925 8.46 -15.93 2.40
CA ASN A 925 7.81 -16.85 1.46
C ASN A 925 8.25 -16.66 -0.01
N ARG A 926 9.10 -15.66 -0.32
CA ARG A 926 9.44 -15.28 -1.71
C ARG A 926 10.02 -16.41 -2.55
N ASN A 927 10.93 -17.17 -1.98
CA ASN A 927 11.61 -18.26 -2.68
C ASN A 927 10.72 -19.50 -2.82
N LEU A 928 9.77 -19.71 -1.90
CA LEU A 928 8.80 -20.80 -1.98
C LEU A 928 7.67 -20.50 -2.98
N LEU A 929 7.06 -19.31 -2.88
CA LEU A 929 5.79 -18.98 -3.55
C LEU A 929 5.95 -18.16 -4.83
N GLY A 930 7.11 -17.56 -5.08
CA GLY A 930 7.36 -16.77 -6.28
C GLY A 930 6.99 -15.29 -6.13
N PRO A 931 6.77 -14.56 -7.24
CA PRO A 931 6.77 -15.02 -8.63
C PRO A 931 8.16 -15.48 -9.10
N HIS A 932 8.29 -16.71 -9.59
CA HIS A 932 9.59 -17.25 -10.02
C HIS A 932 9.98 -16.85 -11.45
N HIS A 933 9.00 -16.61 -12.31
CA HIS A 933 9.18 -16.60 -13.77
C HIS A 933 9.07 -15.22 -14.42
N HIS A 934 9.07 -14.14 -13.63
CA HIS A 934 8.99 -12.78 -14.15
C HIS A 934 10.33 -12.32 -14.74
N MET A 935 10.34 -11.63 -15.89
CA MET A 935 11.57 -11.24 -16.59
C MET A 935 12.48 -10.29 -15.83
N LYS A 936 11.92 -9.51 -14.90
CA LYS A 936 12.70 -8.65 -13.98
C LYS A 936 13.24 -9.41 -12.76
N GLY A 937 12.79 -10.65 -12.55
CA GLY A 937 13.07 -11.47 -11.39
C GLY A 937 12.38 -10.96 -10.14
N GLU A 938 13.04 -10.08 -9.39
CA GLU A 938 12.46 -9.44 -8.22
C GLU A 938 11.76 -8.14 -8.61
N ASN A 939 10.47 -8.03 -8.26
CA ASN A 939 9.63 -6.88 -8.58
C ASN A 939 9.21 -6.18 -7.28
N ASN A 940 9.14 -4.84 -7.29
CA ASN A 940 8.72 -4.03 -6.15
C ASN A 940 7.20 -3.76 -6.15
N TYR A 941 6.49 -4.30 -7.14
CA TYR A 941 5.04 -4.25 -7.22
C TYR A 941 4.56 -5.61 -7.74
N VAL A 942 3.91 -6.39 -6.89
CA VAL A 942 3.61 -7.81 -7.12
C VAL A 942 2.12 -8.07 -6.98
N GLY A 943 1.48 -8.48 -8.07
CA GLY A 943 0.07 -8.87 -8.11
C GLY A 943 -0.15 -10.09 -9.01
N PRO A 944 -1.42 -10.52 -9.23
CA PRO A 944 -1.75 -11.72 -9.98
C PRO A 944 -1.09 -11.79 -11.37
N ASN A 945 -0.93 -10.68 -12.08
CA ASN A 945 -0.34 -10.69 -13.43
C ASN A 945 1.15 -11.01 -13.42
N THR A 946 1.85 -10.58 -12.36
CA THR A 946 3.29 -10.86 -12.20
C THR A 946 3.57 -12.37 -12.04
N PHE A 947 2.64 -13.13 -11.46
CA PHE A 947 2.71 -14.59 -11.39
C PHE A 947 2.32 -15.26 -12.71
N LYS A 948 1.36 -14.69 -13.46
CA LYS A 948 0.91 -15.21 -14.76
C LYS A 948 1.90 -14.91 -15.90
N GLY A 949 2.78 -13.93 -15.70
CA GLY A 949 3.72 -13.45 -16.73
C GLY A 949 3.05 -12.64 -17.84
N ILE A 950 2.01 -11.91 -17.46
CA ILE A 950 1.24 -11.01 -18.32
C ILE A 950 1.62 -9.58 -17.93
N TYR A 951 1.88 -8.71 -18.92
CA TYR A 951 2.13 -7.31 -18.66
C TYR A 951 0.88 -6.64 -18.08
N GLY A 952 0.94 -6.31 -16.78
CA GLY A 952 -0.20 -5.82 -16.01
C GLY A 952 -0.06 -4.37 -15.57
N TYR A 953 -1.01 -3.92 -14.75
CA TYR A 953 -0.91 -2.60 -14.11
C TYR A 953 0.29 -2.53 -13.16
N GLU A 954 0.65 -3.66 -12.55
CA GLU A 954 1.80 -3.81 -11.66
C GLU A 954 3.10 -3.39 -12.38
N ASP A 955 3.26 -3.79 -13.64
CA ASP A 955 4.42 -3.45 -14.45
C ASP A 955 4.40 -2.02 -14.96
N LYS A 956 3.23 -1.47 -15.31
CA LYS A 956 3.11 -0.06 -15.74
C LYS A 956 3.66 0.91 -14.70
N ILE A 957 3.47 0.59 -13.41
CA ILE A 957 3.86 1.47 -12.30
C ILE A 957 5.37 1.47 -12.05
N VAL A 958 6.02 0.30 -12.05
CA VAL A 958 7.43 0.17 -11.63
C VAL A 958 8.40 -0.28 -12.73
N ASN A 959 7.89 -0.79 -13.85
CA ASN A 959 8.66 -1.27 -15.00
C ASN A 959 8.20 -0.61 -16.32
N PRO A 960 8.19 0.73 -16.44
CA PRO A 960 7.72 1.42 -17.65
C PRO A 960 8.58 1.16 -18.89
N ASP A 961 9.74 0.53 -18.74
CA ASP A 961 10.65 0.15 -19.82
C ASP A 961 10.26 -1.18 -20.50
N ILE A 962 9.32 -1.95 -19.93
CA ILE A 962 8.80 -3.16 -20.56
C ILE A 962 7.82 -2.76 -21.66
N THR A 963 8.10 -3.21 -22.88
CA THR A 963 7.28 -2.94 -24.08
C THR A 963 6.62 -4.19 -24.66
N GLN A 964 6.88 -5.36 -24.06
CA GLN A 964 6.37 -6.66 -24.50
C GLN A 964 5.08 -6.98 -23.75
N GLU A 965 4.13 -7.63 -24.43
CA GLU A 965 2.86 -8.06 -23.82
C GLU A 965 3.05 -9.17 -22.77
N THR A 966 4.10 -9.98 -22.92
CA THR A 966 4.47 -11.01 -21.95
C THR A 966 5.68 -10.59 -21.13
N THR A 967 5.59 -10.83 -19.82
CA THR A 967 6.68 -10.68 -18.86
C THR A 967 7.24 -12.03 -18.42
N TRP A 968 6.77 -13.13 -19.01
CA TRP A 968 7.16 -14.49 -18.67
C TRP A 968 8.57 -14.86 -19.16
N THR A 969 9.29 -15.62 -18.37
CA THR A 969 10.50 -16.34 -18.78
C THR A 969 10.46 -17.77 -18.28
N GLN A 970 11.12 -18.70 -18.97
CA GLN A 970 11.28 -20.06 -18.46
C GLN A 970 12.28 -20.17 -17.30
N ARG A 971 12.94 -19.08 -16.92
CA ARG A 971 13.98 -19.11 -15.88
C ARG A 971 13.37 -18.83 -14.53
N TYR A 972 13.94 -19.45 -13.51
CA TYR A 972 13.58 -19.17 -12.12
C TYR A 972 14.38 -17.98 -11.58
N SER A 973 13.72 -17.19 -10.74
CA SER A 973 14.28 -16.10 -9.96
C SER A 973 14.16 -16.38 -8.47
N PHE A 974 15.29 -16.28 -7.75
CA PHE A 974 15.38 -16.49 -6.30
C PHE A 974 16.08 -15.31 -5.62
N VAL A 975 15.57 -14.85 -4.49
CA VAL A 975 16.19 -13.78 -3.71
C VAL A 975 17.26 -14.35 -2.75
N PRO A 976 18.33 -13.61 -2.43
CA PRO A 976 19.28 -14.01 -1.38
C PRO A 976 18.60 -14.27 -0.05
N PHE A 977 19.26 -15.09 0.76
CA PHE A 977 18.93 -15.23 2.16
C PHE A 977 20.22 -15.44 2.95
N GLY A 978 20.44 -14.66 4.02
CA GLY A 978 21.62 -14.78 4.88
C GLY A 978 22.14 -13.45 5.40
N CYS A 979 23.41 -13.42 5.84
CA CYS A 979 24.06 -12.17 6.23
C CYS A 979 25.57 -12.20 5.95
N GLY A 980 26.18 -11.03 5.73
CA GLY A 980 27.60 -10.90 5.41
C GLY A 980 28.57 -11.34 6.51
N GLY A 981 28.13 -11.35 7.77
CA GLY A 981 28.87 -11.82 8.94
C GLY A 981 28.28 -11.32 10.26
N VAL A 982 28.68 -11.97 11.34
CA VAL A 982 28.33 -11.61 12.72
C VAL A 982 29.60 -11.24 13.47
N SER A 983 29.57 -10.13 14.20
CA SER A 983 30.71 -9.58 14.93
C SER A 983 30.34 -9.18 16.35
N GLU A 984 31.32 -9.24 17.25
CA GLU A 984 31.28 -8.63 18.58
C GLU A 984 32.03 -7.29 18.53
N SER A 985 31.40 -6.21 18.99
CA SER A 985 32.00 -4.88 19.17
C SER A 985 32.11 -4.56 20.67
N ASP A 986 33.32 -4.25 21.13
CA ASP A 986 33.57 -3.83 22.51
C ASP A 986 33.64 -2.30 22.56
N ARG A 987 32.79 -1.68 23.38
CA ARG A 987 32.69 -0.22 23.52
C ARG A 987 32.91 0.23 24.97
N ILE A 988 33.39 1.45 25.16
CA ILE A 988 33.60 2.06 26.50
C ILE A 988 32.96 3.45 26.53
N GLN A 989 32.24 3.74 27.60
CA GLN A 989 31.70 5.07 27.87
C GLN A 989 32.83 6.03 28.26
N MET A 990 33.01 7.12 27.51
CA MET A 990 34.03 8.12 27.83
C MET A 990 33.68 8.89 29.11
N ASN A 991 34.69 9.11 29.96
CA ASN A 991 34.59 9.94 31.16
C ASN A 991 34.80 11.43 30.79
N PRO A 992 33.99 12.39 31.29
CA PRO A 992 33.99 13.79 30.85
C PRO A 992 35.26 14.61 31.16
N ALA A 993 36.33 14.01 31.70
CA ALA A 993 37.47 14.74 32.26
C ALA A 993 38.62 15.06 31.27
N THR A 994 38.51 14.72 29.98
CA THR A 994 39.66 14.85 29.05
C THR A 994 39.33 15.40 27.65
N THR A 995 38.50 16.44 27.56
CA THR A 995 38.47 17.28 26.35
C THR A 995 39.13 18.63 26.67
N PRO A 996 40.28 18.98 26.06
CA PRO A 996 40.84 20.31 26.25
C PRO A 996 39.89 21.33 25.61
N THR A 997 39.41 22.27 26.42
CA THR A 997 38.80 23.51 25.94
C THR A 997 39.77 24.20 24.96
N GLN A 998 39.55 24.02 23.66
CA GLN A 998 40.11 24.91 22.66
C GLN A 998 39.14 26.07 22.50
N LYS A 999 39.65 27.26 22.83
CA LYS A 999 39.02 28.57 22.73
C LYS A 999 38.77 28.97 21.28
#